data_AF-A0A0K2TF16-F1
#
_entry.id   AF-A0A0K2TF16-F1
#
_cell.length_a   1.000
_cell.length_b   1.000
_cell.length_c   1.000
_cell.angle_alpha   90.00
_cell.angle_beta   90.00
_cell.angle_gamma   90.00
#
_symmetry.space_group_name_H-M   'P 1'
#
loop_
_entity.id
_entity.type
_entity.pdbx_description
1 polymer ?
#
loop_
_entity_poly.entity_id
_entity_poly.type
_entity_poly.pdbx_seq_one_letter_code
_entity_poly.pdbx_strand_id
1 'polypeptide(L)'
;GLAAPLLPEILLTVTRIAEKSRYSWEFCDAPSVYVPSNCRSIARQFIRCVFHQLAPNGIFSLLFQMELSNKQREKFFETIVGALLDFSEVNPSVPVLLFLQEMNERKTWTSDLLEVSLLNLSCYLKFVPYETPNIWTFVFPQAETFLRRLWTLSANPTKSGSSSSAYKYGFHGGASNSHAATNCLQTGGGKSNEKIEKSTEVTVVLRQTDSLFSIMASLLRMSGIQNSRSILDPLGKLISHTIQNSNVSFHSLLNVCHLCNKTFAKEKERYQLTKAVVFELISAVKFKSSIPDTNFLLLTNFVLQDCGGEITTGVGLEEVVDSYENSASQLNTGAGEALKNNLCDILDFLADVHSLSKVKSHVKGMNIGLNEDTLGGIIKASLAQYMAIEISRGGNGSRESRPVNRYLPWLFNIPSNTLTQGPREFLDCVSHIRLLSWLLLGSVTISLKHQRPSMNNNPNSFNLNSNVLEDGLCTPIPLEASCHIADHVQVILAGFAEQSKSSVVHMCSLFHAFILCQLWTVYLEQTIMTLQPRDESQVLAGSILLDFWGKVTPGILQLVSHSKVLAEMVNLHFLGLMEAFMECNSMILGKLMPLWIPVLFAYQSTLPDHVRVRLQAIQDYKPQSHGDLEEESTHNEILKKWLQRLQFKMGQIEMQASHVTQFFTV
;
A
#
# COMPACT_ATOMS: atom_id res chain seq x y z
N GLY A 1 25.25 -46.05 -16.81
CA GLY A 1 26.12 -45.15 -17.59
C GLY A 1 25.40 -44.53 -18.79
N LEU A 2 24.88 -45.33 -19.73
CA LEU A 2 24.41 -44.85 -21.04
C LEU A 2 22.96 -44.28 -21.09
N ALA A 3 22.09 -44.59 -20.13
CA ALA A 3 20.68 -44.19 -20.16
C ALA A 3 20.33 -42.90 -19.38
N ALA A 4 21.25 -42.40 -18.55
CA ALA A 4 21.00 -41.24 -17.69
C ALA A 4 20.63 -39.94 -18.47
N PRO A 5 21.24 -39.64 -19.63
CA PRO A 5 20.85 -38.46 -20.43
C PRO A 5 19.47 -38.56 -21.06
N LEU A 6 18.97 -39.78 -21.31
CA LEU A 6 17.67 -40.03 -21.94
C LEU A 6 16.51 -39.98 -20.93
N LEU A 7 16.81 -40.03 -19.64
CA LEU A 7 15.81 -40.13 -18.58
C LEU A 7 14.82 -38.96 -18.55
N PRO A 8 15.21 -37.69 -18.74
CA PRO A 8 14.27 -36.56 -18.85
C PRO A 8 13.27 -36.74 -20.01
N GLU A 9 13.74 -37.15 -21.18
CA GLU A 9 12.89 -37.38 -22.36
C GLU A 9 11.92 -38.55 -22.15
N ILE A 10 12.39 -39.62 -21.50
CA ILE A 10 11.55 -40.76 -21.12
C ILE A 10 10.46 -40.29 -20.16
N LEU A 11 10.81 -39.56 -19.10
CA LEU A 11 9.85 -39.03 -18.13
C LEU A 11 8.82 -38.12 -18.80
N LEU A 12 9.24 -37.25 -19.72
CA LEU A 12 8.33 -36.38 -20.49
C LEU A 12 7.38 -37.14 -21.40
N THR A 13 7.84 -38.25 -21.97
CA THR A 13 7.02 -39.09 -22.84
C THR A 13 6.02 -39.90 -22.02
N VAL A 14 6.46 -40.50 -20.92
CA VAL A 14 5.61 -41.31 -20.05
C VAL A 14 4.56 -40.45 -19.34
N THR A 15 4.91 -39.24 -18.88
CA THR A 15 3.93 -38.30 -18.31
C THR A 15 2.85 -37.90 -19.32
N ARG A 16 3.20 -37.64 -20.59
CA ARG A 16 2.19 -37.40 -21.65
C ARG A 16 1.25 -38.59 -21.88
N ILE A 17 1.71 -39.81 -21.64
CA ILE A 17 0.86 -41.02 -21.72
C ILE A 17 -0.01 -41.14 -20.45
N ALA A 18 0.54 -40.83 -19.27
CA ALA A 18 -0.17 -40.85 -17.99
C ALA A 18 -1.20 -39.71 -17.85
N GLU A 19 -1.04 -38.61 -18.59
CA GLU A 19 -2.00 -37.50 -18.66
C GLU A 19 -3.27 -37.90 -19.43
N LYS A 20 -3.12 -38.64 -20.54
CA LYS A 20 -4.23 -38.95 -21.45
C LYS A 20 -5.25 -39.89 -20.81
N SER A 21 -6.40 -39.34 -20.45
CA SER A 21 -7.61 -40.10 -20.17
C SER A 21 -8.18 -40.71 -21.45
N ARG A 22 -8.61 -41.97 -21.38
CA ARG A 22 -9.20 -42.69 -22.53
C ARG A 22 -10.71 -42.76 -22.48
N TYR A 23 -11.32 -42.49 -21.33
CA TYR A 23 -12.76 -42.61 -21.15
C TYR A 23 -13.33 -41.37 -20.48
N SER A 24 -14.51 -40.93 -20.95
CA SER A 24 -15.18 -39.70 -20.50
C SER A 24 -15.52 -39.70 -19.00
N TRP A 25 -15.71 -40.87 -18.38
CA TRP A 25 -16.01 -41.01 -16.95
C TRP A 25 -14.78 -40.83 -16.05
N GLU A 26 -13.56 -41.00 -16.58
CA GLU A 26 -12.32 -40.76 -15.84
C GLU A 26 -12.09 -39.25 -15.56
N PHE A 27 -12.86 -38.38 -16.20
CA PHE A 27 -12.88 -36.93 -15.94
C PHE A 27 -13.75 -36.53 -14.74
N CYS A 28 -14.77 -37.33 -14.39
CA CYS A 28 -15.86 -36.87 -13.52
C CYS A 28 -15.79 -37.35 -12.07
N ASP A 29 -15.35 -38.60 -11.79
CA ASP A 29 -15.60 -39.18 -10.45
C ASP A 29 -14.41 -39.84 -9.72
N ALA A 30 -13.21 -39.99 -10.31
CA ALA A 30 -12.00 -40.34 -9.55
C ALA A 30 -10.72 -40.36 -10.40
N PRO A 31 -9.84 -39.35 -10.32
CA PRO A 31 -8.50 -39.41 -10.92
C PRO A 31 -7.59 -40.50 -10.31
N SER A 32 -7.99 -41.13 -9.20
CA SER A 32 -7.28 -42.18 -8.46
C SER A 32 -7.78 -43.61 -8.72
N VAL A 33 -8.85 -43.82 -9.51
CA VAL A 33 -9.33 -45.18 -9.80
C VAL A 33 -8.33 -45.91 -10.69
N TYR A 34 -7.68 -46.92 -10.11
CA TYR A 34 -6.77 -47.81 -10.84
C TYR A 34 -7.58 -48.75 -11.73
N VAL A 35 -7.48 -48.55 -13.05
CA VAL A 35 -7.97 -49.52 -14.04
C VAL A 35 -6.82 -50.44 -14.42
N PRO A 36 -6.87 -51.75 -14.09
CA PRO A 36 -5.85 -52.70 -14.50
C PRO A 36 -5.68 -52.72 -16.02
N SER A 37 -4.44 -52.88 -16.49
CA SER A 37 -4.11 -53.02 -17.93
C SER A 37 -4.38 -51.80 -18.83
N ASN A 38 -4.68 -50.62 -18.25
CA ASN A 38 -4.74 -49.37 -19.00
C ASN A 38 -3.32 -48.77 -19.18
N CYS A 39 -3.00 -48.25 -20.37
CA CYS A 39 -1.73 -47.56 -20.65
C CYS A 39 -1.45 -46.41 -19.67
N ARG A 40 -2.51 -45.72 -19.21
CA ARG A 40 -2.40 -44.66 -18.20
C ARG A 40 -1.88 -45.19 -16.86
N SER A 41 -2.47 -46.27 -16.37
CA SER A 41 -2.08 -46.94 -15.13
C SER A 41 -0.65 -47.51 -15.22
N ILE A 42 -0.29 -48.10 -16.36
CA ILE A 42 1.08 -48.60 -16.61
C ILE A 42 2.09 -47.45 -16.60
N ALA A 43 1.77 -46.33 -17.25
CA ALA A 43 2.63 -45.15 -17.28
C ALA A 43 2.82 -44.54 -15.87
N ARG A 44 1.75 -44.45 -15.06
CA ARG A 44 1.85 -44.02 -13.65
C ARG A 44 2.69 -44.98 -12.81
N GLN A 45 2.50 -46.29 -12.99
CA GLN A 45 3.30 -47.29 -12.28
C GLN A 45 4.77 -47.24 -12.68
N PHE A 46 5.07 -47.00 -13.96
CA PHE A 46 6.44 -46.76 -14.42
C PHE A 46 7.06 -45.56 -13.70
N ILE A 47 6.35 -44.43 -13.62
CA ILE A 47 6.82 -43.24 -12.88
C ILE A 47 7.13 -43.59 -11.42
N ARG A 48 6.20 -44.27 -10.72
CA ARG A 48 6.37 -44.71 -9.32
C ARG A 48 7.62 -45.57 -9.15
N CYS A 49 7.79 -46.60 -9.99
CA CYS A 49 8.94 -47.50 -9.92
C CYS A 49 10.25 -46.76 -10.19
N VAL A 50 10.29 -45.89 -11.20
CA VAL A 50 11.49 -45.10 -11.51
C VAL A 50 11.86 -44.19 -10.35
N PHE A 51 10.90 -43.49 -9.76
CA PHE A 51 11.16 -42.59 -8.64
C PHE A 51 11.55 -43.33 -7.37
N HIS A 52 10.93 -44.47 -7.06
CA HIS A 52 11.33 -45.27 -5.92
C HIS A 52 12.75 -45.83 -6.07
N GLN A 53 13.07 -46.43 -7.23
CA GLN A 53 14.37 -47.08 -7.47
C GLN A 53 15.51 -46.08 -7.67
N LEU A 54 15.24 -44.89 -8.21
CA LEU A 54 16.25 -43.86 -8.47
C LEU A 54 16.28 -42.74 -7.42
N ALA A 55 15.43 -42.77 -6.39
CA ALA A 55 15.48 -41.86 -5.25
C ALA A 55 16.91 -41.67 -4.68
N PRO A 56 17.69 -42.74 -4.41
CA PRO A 56 19.06 -42.58 -3.88
C PRO A 56 20.07 -42.07 -4.93
N ASN A 57 19.69 -41.97 -6.20
CA ASN A 57 20.56 -41.61 -7.32
C ASN A 57 20.32 -40.20 -7.87
N GLY A 58 19.72 -39.30 -7.09
CA GLY A 58 19.57 -37.88 -7.47
C GLY A 58 18.45 -37.58 -8.48
N ILE A 59 17.49 -38.49 -8.66
CA ILE A 59 16.42 -38.33 -9.66
C ILE A 59 15.57 -37.09 -9.44
N PHE A 60 15.35 -36.68 -8.19
CA PHE A 60 14.51 -35.52 -7.87
C PHE A 60 15.23 -34.20 -8.14
N SER A 61 16.55 -34.16 -8.00
CA SER A 61 17.36 -33.02 -8.44
C SER A 61 17.30 -32.85 -9.95
N LEU A 62 17.41 -33.95 -10.70
CA LEU A 62 17.17 -33.94 -12.14
C LEU A 62 15.76 -33.44 -12.47
N LEU A 63 14.73 -33.95 -11.78
CA LEU A 63 13.32 -33.60 -11.99
C LEU A 63 13.05 -32.10 -11.86
N PHE A 64 13.54 -31.47 -10.78
CA PHE A 64 13.35 -30.04 -10.56
C PHE A 64 14.27 -29.15 -11.40
N GLN A 65 15.28 -29.71 -12.05
CA GLN A 65 16.20 -28.99 -12.94
C GLN A 65 15.86 -29.15 -14.42
N MET A 66 14.73 -29.80 -14.75
CA MET A 66 14.28 -29.96 -16.12
C MET A 66 13.84 -28.61 -16.73
N GLU A 67 14.39 -28.28 -17.89
CA GLU A 67 13.97 -27.12 -18.67
C GLU A 67 12.65 -27.44 -19.39
N LEU A 68 11.58 -26.78 -18.95
CA LEU A 68 10.22 -26.98 -19.45
C LEU A 68 9.58 -25.65 -19.82
N SER A 69 8.80 -25.64 -20.91
CA SER A 69 7.92 -24.50 -21.22
C SER A 69 6.79 -24.40 -20.20
N ASN A 70 6.22 -23.20 -19.98
CA ASN A 70 5.19 -22.98 -18.96
C ASN A 70 3.99 -23.96 -19.08
N LYS A 71 3.45 -24.17 -20.28
CA LYS A 71 2.32 -25.10 -20.51
C LYS A 71 2.70 -26.56 -20.25
N GLN A 72 3.93 -26.97 -20.59
CA GLN A 72 4.40 -28.32 -20.34
C GLN A 72 4.67 -28.55 -18.86
N ARG A 73 5.24 -27.56 -18.18
CA ARG A 73 5.57 -27.62 -16.75
C ARG A 73 4.34 -27.93 -15.89
N GLU A 74 3.24 -27.22 -16.11
CA GLU A 74 2.00 -27.45 -15.35
C GLU A 74 1.48 -28.88 -15.51
N LYS A 75 1.26 -29.32 -16.75
CA LYS A 75 0.76 -30.67 -17.06
C LYS A 75 1.69 -31.77 -16.55
N PHE A 76 3.00 -31.55 -16.68
CA PHE A 76 4.02 -32.48 -16.23
C PHE A 76 3.94 -32.69 -14.71
N PHE A 77 3.99 -31.62 -13.93
CA PHE A 77 3.97 -31.74 -12.48
C PHE A 77 2.60 -32.15 -11.91
N GLU A 78 1.49 -31.74 -12.52
CA GLU A 78 0.16 -32.24 -12.16
C GLU A 78 0.10 -33.77 -12.29
N THR A 79 0.60 -34.30 -13.40
CA THR A 79 0.62 -35.75 -13.66
C THR A 79 1.55 -36.49 -12.71
N ILE A 80 2.72 -35.92 -12.41
CA ILE A 80 3.66 -36.48 -11.44
C ILE A 80 3.05 -36.55 -10.05
N VAL A 81 2.52 -35.43 -9.54
CA VAL A 81 1.92 -35.40 -8.19
C VAL A 81 0.75 -36.37 -8.12
N GLY A 82 -0.12 -36.38 -9.14
CA GLY A 82 -1.24 -37.32 -9.23
C GLY A 82 -0.83 -38.80 -9.25
N ALA A 83 0.38 -39.14 -9.72
CA ALA A 83 0.90 -40.50 -9.65
C ALA A 83 1.45 -40.88 -8.26
N LEU A 84 1.77 -39.90 -7.41
CA LEU A 84 2.37 -40.11 -6.08
C LEU A 84 1.37 -40.04 -4.92
N LEU A 85 0.18 -39.47 -5.12
CA LEU A 85 -0.82 -39.25 -4.05
C LEU A 85 -1.19 -40.52 -3.28
N ASP A 86 -1.37 -41.63 -4.00
CA ASP A 86 -1.81 -42.94 -3.50
C ASP A 86 -0.64 -43.94 -3.36
N PHE A 87 0.60 -43.48 -3.48
CA PHE A 87 1.78 -44.33 -3.42
C PHE A 87 2.50 -44.21 -2.06
N SER A 88 2.46 -45.29 -1.28
CA SER A 88 2.97 -45.31 0.10
C SER A 88 4.50 -45.24 0.21
N GLU A 89 5.21 -45.81 -0.76
CA GLU A 89 6.69 -45.88 -0.77
C GLU A 89 7.32 -44.51 -1.05
N VAL A 90 6.77 -43.77 -2.02
CA VAL A 90 7.20 -42.42 -2.39
C VAL A 90 5.97 -41.52 -2.46
N ASN A 91 5.67 -40.89 -1.34
CA ASN A 91 4.60 -39.90 -1.27
C ASN A 91 5.09 -38.53 -1.82
N PRO A 92 4.18 -37.55 -2.03
CA PRO A 92 4.52 -36.26 -2.62
C PRO A 92 5.52 -35.39 -1.81
N SER A 93 5.80 -35.70 -0.54
CA SER A 93 6.79 -34.97 0.26
C SER A 93 8.22 -35.43 -0.01
N VAL A 94 8.42 -36.68 -0.44
CA VAL A 94 9.75 -37.27 -0.70
C VAL A 94 10.52 -36.54 -1.80
N PRO A 95 9.93 -36.22 -2.98
CA PRO A 95 10.62 -35.44 -4.01
C PRO A 95 11.15 -34.10 -3.50
N VAL A 96 10.33 -33.39 -2.71
CA VAL A 96 10.69 -32.09 -2.14
C VAL A 96 11.81 -32.24 -1.10
N LEU A 97 11.70 -33.24 -0.22
CA LEU A 97 12.70 -33.53 0.80
C LEU A 97 14.09 -33.78 0.20
N LEU A 98 14.18 -34.74 -0.71
CA LEU A 98 15.45 -35.17 -1.30
C LEU A 98 16.05 -34.07 -2.19
N PHE A 99 15.20 -33.34 -2.94
CA PHE A 99 15.64 -32.18 -3.69
C PHE A 99 16.29 -31.11 -2.81
N LEU A 100 15.64 -30.74 -1.70
CA LEU A 100 16.16 -29.73 -0.79
C LEU A 100 17.45 -30.19 -0.09
N GLN A 101 17.53 -31.46 0.29
CA GLN A 101 18.76 -32.06 0.85
C GLN A 101 19.93 -31.94 -0.13
N GLU A 102 19.74 -32.38 -1.38
CA GLU A 102 20.79 -32.31 -2.40
C GLU A 102 21.19 -30.86 -2.71
N MET A 103 20.22 -29.94 -2.79
CA MET A 103 20.52 -28.51 -2.98
C MET A 103 21.31 -27.93 -1.80
N ASN A 104 21.02 -28.38 -0.58
CA ASN A 104 21.73 -27.98 0.63
C ASN A 104 23.15 -28.56 0.72
N GLU A 105 23.43 -29.69 0.08
CA GLU A 105 24.77 -30.29 0.02
C GLU A 105 25.68 -29.63 -1.04
N ARG A 106 25.09 -29.04 -2.09
CA ARG A 106 25.86 -28.33 -3.13
C ARG A 106 26.61 -27.13 -2.55
N LYS A 107 27.90 -27.00 -2.87
CA LYS A 107 28.76 -25.89 -2.41
C LYS A 107 28.37 -24.54 -3.02
N THR A 108 28.00 -24.53 -4.29
CA THR A 108 27.63 -23.33 -5.06
C THR A 108 26.33 -23.58 -5.82
N TRP A 109 25.55 -22.52 -6.07
CA TRP A 109 24.33 -22.57 -6.86
C TRP A 109 24.54 -21.71 -8.10
N THR A 110 24.33 -22.22 -9.30
CA THR A 110 24.38 -21.34 -10.49
C THR A 110 23.04 -20.63 -10.67
N SER A 111 23.08 -19.45 -11.30
CA SER A 111 21.91 -18.62 -11.64
C SER A 111 20.82 -19.43 -12.35
N ASP A 112 21.16 -20.06 -13.47
CA ASP A 112 20.22 -20.78 -14.33
C ASP A 112 19.60 -21.98 -13.60
N LEU A 113 20.39 -22.67 -12.79
CA LEU A 113 19.95 -23.78 -11.96
C LEU A 113 18.89 -23.34 -10.96
N LEU A 114 19.15 -22.23 -10.25
CA LEU A 114 18.25 -21.70 -9.23
C LEU A 114 16.93 -21.21 -9.86
N GLU A 115 17.01 -20.56 -11.02
CA GLU A 115 15.85 -20.06 -11.75
C GLU A 115 14.87 -21.18 -12.12
N VAL A 116 15.38 -22.21 -12.81
CA VAL A 116 14.58 -23.38 -13.22
C VAL A 116 14.06 -24.15 -12.01
N SER A 117 14.91 -24.32 -10.99
CA SER A 117 14.56 -25.04 -9.76
C SER A 117 13.40 -24.40 -9.01
N LEU A 118 13.42 -23.07 -8.83
CA LEU A 118 12.36 -22.35 -8.13
C LEU A 118 11.04 -22.39 -8.91
N LEU A 119 11.09 -22.23 -10.23
CA LEU A 119 9.92 -22.36 -11.11
C LEU A 119 9.27 -23.74 -11.02
N ASN A 120 10.08 -24.79 -11.11
CA ASN A 120 9.63 -26.17 -11.08
C ASN A 120 9.13 -26.57 -9.69
N LEU A 121 9.82 -26.17 -8.61
CA LEU A 121 9.38 -26.42 -7.25
C LEU A 121 8.05 -25.72 -6.94
N SER A 122 7.92 -24.45 -7.32
CA SER A 122 6.66 -23.70 -7.20
C SER A 122 5.52 -24.39 -7.93
N CYS A 123 5.75 -24.80 -9.18
CA CYS A 123 4.75 -25.48 -9.99
C CYS A 123 4.38 -26.86 -9.43
N TYR A 124 5.33 -27.62 -8.90
CA TYR A 124 5.05 -28.91 -8.26
C TYR A 124 4.16 -28.73 -7.03
N LEU A 125 4.51 -27.80 -6.15
CA LEU A 125 3.78 -27.53 -4.91
C LEU A 125 2.34 -27.04 -5.15
N LYS A 126 2.05 -26.42 -6.30
CA LYS A 126 0.69 -26.03 -6.70
C LYS A 126 -0.29 -27.22 -6.71
N PHE A 127 0.16 -28.43 -7.03
CA PHE A 127 -0.69 -29.62 -7.19
C PHE A 127 -0.72 -30.53 -5.96
N VAL A 128 0.08 -30.23 -4.93
CA VAL A 128 0.23 -31.08 -3.75
C VAL A 128 -0.91 -30.84 -2.74
N PRO A 129 -1.61 -31.89 -2.26
CA PRO A 129 -2.57 -31.76 -1.18
C PRO A 129 -1.86 -31.67 0.17
N TYR A 130 -2.19 -30.64 0.95
CA TYR A 130 -1.55 -30.36 2.24
C TYR A 130 -2.26 -30.96 3.46
N GLU A 131 -3.39 -31.62 3.24
CA GLU A 131 -4.31 -32.10 4.28
C GLU A 131 -3.78 -33.32 5.04
N THR A 132 -2.89 -34.10 4.42
CA THR A 132 -2.35 -35.33 5.02
C THR A 132 -1.41 -35.00 6.18
N PRO A 133 -1.77 -35.35 7.44
CA PRO A 133 -0.96 -34.99 8.60
C PRO A 133 0.39 -35.73 8.60
N ASN A 134 1.41 -35.06 9.16
CA ASN A 134 2.74 -35.60 9.52
C ASN A 134 3.72 -35.98 8.39
N ILE A 135 3.32 -35.97 7.11
CA ILE A 135 4.23 -36.33 6.00
C ILE A 135 5.30 -35.27 5.70
N TRP A 136 5.12 -34.04 6.18
CA TRP A 136 5.99 -32.88 5.89
C TRP A 136 7.07 -32.62 6.95
N THR A 137 7.04 -33.32 8.07
CA THR A 137 7.90 -33.05 9.25
C THR A 137 9.39 -32.98 8.91
N PHE A 138 9.87 -33.87 8.03
CA PHE A 138 11.28 -33.91 7.60
C PHE A 138 11.64 -32.85 6.55
N VAL A 139 10.64 -32.28 5.85
CA VAL A 139 10.85 -31.24 4.84
C VAL A 139 11.21 -29.91 5.51
N PHE A 140 10.61 -29.58 6.65
CA PHE A 140 10.79 -28.25 7.27
C PHE A 140 12.23 -27.89 7.61
N PRO A 141 13.07 -28.76 8.22
CA PRO A 141 14.48 -28.42 8.49
C PRO A 141 15.29 -28.18 7.22
N GLN A 142 14.99 -28.93 6.15
CA GLN A 142 15.68 -28.81 4.86
C GLN A 142 15.23 -27.55 4.11
N ALA A 143 13.94 -27.24 4.16
CA ALA A 143 13.38 -26.01 3.62
C ALA A 143 13.94 -24.78 4.35
N GLU A 144 14.02 -24.82 5.68
CA GLU A 144 14.61 -23.73 6.46
C GLU A 144 16.08 -23.50 6.08
N THR A 145 16.88 -24.56 5.99
CA THR A 145 18.29 -24.47 5.58
C THR A 145 18.43 -23.90 4.18
N PHE A 146 17.60 -24.36 3.24
CA PHE A 146 17.56 -23.86 1.87
C PHE A 146 17.22 -22.36 1.82
N LEU A 147 16.16 -21.93 2.52
CA LEU A 147 15.74 -20.53 2.56
C LEU A 147 16.79 -19.62 3.22
N ARG A 148 17.46 -20.09 4.28
CA ARG A 148 18.58 -19.36 4.90
C ARG A 148 19.73 -19.17 3.92
N ARG A 149 20.10 -20.22 3.18
CA ARG A 149 21.12 -20.13 2.13
C ARG A 149 20.71 -19.16 1.03
N LEU A 150 19.46 -19.25 0.55
CA LEU A 150 18.89 -18.35 -0.44
C LEU A 150 18.99 -16.88 0.00
N TRP A 151 18.62 -16.58 1.24
CA TRP A 151 18.76 -15.24 1.81
C TRP A 151 20.24 -14.80 1.91
N THR A 152 21.14 -15.65 2.39
CA THR A 152 22.55 -15.27 2.53
C THR A 152 23.21 -14.93 1.19
N LEU A 153 22.77 -15.59 0.12
CA LEU A 153 23.19 -15.27 -1.24
C LEU A 153 22.60 -13.93 -1.69
N SER A 154 21.31 -13.70 -1.44
CA SER A 154 20.61 -12.47 -1.85
C SER A 154 21.08 -11.21 -1.09
N ALA A 155 21.42 -11.34 0.20
CA ALA A 155 21.72 -10.21 1.09
C ALA A 155 23.14 -9.63 1.00
N ASN A 156 24.12 -10.36 0.46
CA ASN A 156 25.53 -9.95 0.46
C ASN A 156 26.11 -9.82 -0.96
N PRO A 157 25.78 -8.76 -1.73
CA PRO A 157 26.35 -8.59 -3.06
C PRO A 157 27.83 -8.15 -3.05
N THR A 158 28.35 -7.53 -1.99
CA THR A 158 29.78 -7.34 -1.61
C THR A 158 29.94 -6.14 -0.67
N LYS A 159 30.42 -6.34 0.57
CA LYS A 159 31.06 -5.28 1.36
C LYS A 159 32.50 -5.12 0.87
N SER A 160 32.79 -4.11 0.05
CA SER A 160 34.09 -3.43 0.01
C SER A 160 34.06 -2.17 -0.88
N GLY A 161 34.27 -0.99 -0.28
CA GLY A 161 34.97 0.13 -0.92
C GLY A 161 34.18 1.10 -1.80
N SER A 162 33.80 2.22 -1.19
CA SER A 162 33.83 3.62 -1.70
C SER A 162 33.14 4.05 -3.01
N SER A 163 32.42 5.17 -2.84
CA SER A 163 32.17 6.30 -3.75
C SER A 163 31.17 6.15 -4.90
N SER A 164 30.07 6.90 -4.75
CA SER A 164 29.47 7.82 -5.74
C SER A 164 29.79 7.56 -7.21
N SER A 165 28.77 7.27 -8.02
CA SER A 165 28.62 8.00 -9.27
C SER A 165 27.17 7.95 -9.77
N ALA A 166 26.66 9.14 -10.04
CA ALA A 166 25.43 9.42 -10.74
C ALA A 166 25.52 8.95 -12.20
N TYR A 167 24.47 8.29 -12.69
CA TYR A 167 24.28 8.17 -14.13
C TYR A 167 23.49 9.38 -14.63
N LYS A 168 24.24 10.37 -15.14
CA LYS A 168 23.73 11.41 -16.04
C LYS A 168 23.37 10.75 -17.37
N TYR A 169 22.12 10.92 -17.80
CA TYR A 169 21.74 10.74 -19.21
C TYR A 169 22.32 11.90 -20.03
N GLY A 170 23.14 11.56 -21.03
CA GLY A 170 23.64 12.49 -22.04
C GLY A 170 23.30 11.95 -23.43
N PHE A 171 22.48 12.70 -24.16
CA PHE A 171 22.20 12.56 -25.58
C PHE A 171 23.45 12.81 -26.43
N HIS A 172 23.70 11.94 -27.42
CA HIS A 172 24.17 12.20 -28.80
C HIS A 172 24.57 10.84 -29.40
N GLY A 173 24.04 10.41 -30.55
CA GLY A 173 24.29 10.98 -31.88
C GLY A 173 25.27 10.04 -32.60
N GLY A 174 24.77 9.23 -33.53
CA GLY A 174 25.52 8.12 -34.13
C GLY A 174 26.57 8.52 -35.18
N ALA A 175 27.53 7.62 -35.41
CA ALA A 175 28.18 7.34 -36.70
C ALA A 175 29.21 6.20 -36.57
N SER A 176 29.01 5.13 -37.35
CA SER A 176 29.95 4.47 -38.28
C SER A 176 31.25 3.76 -37.83
N ASN A 177 31.38 2.54 -38.38
CA ASN A 177 32.57 1.82 -38.89
C ASN A 177 33.40 0.83 -38.01
N SER A 178 33.07 -0.46 -38.21
CA SER A 178 33.90 -1.58 -38.72
C SER A 178 35.41 -1.75 -38.42
N HIS A 179 35.74 -2.98 -38.01
CA HIS A 179 36.85 -3.89 -38.39
C HIS A 179 37.87 -4.33 -37.33
N ALA A 180 37.87 -5.67 -37.09
CA ALA A 180 38.98 -6.63 -36.91
C ALA A 180 40.02 -6.41 -35.78
N ALA A 181 40.70 -7.40 -35.20
CA ALA A 181 40.55 -8.83 -34.99
C ALA A 181 41.70 -9.22 -34.02
N THR A 182 41.43 -10.16 -33.10
CA THR A 182 42.35 -11.15 -32.49
C THR A 182 43.61 -10.76 -31.68
N ASN A 183 43.63 -11.36 -30.48
CA ASN A 183 44.74 -11.97 -29.73
C ASN A 183 45.66 -11.09 -28.85
N CYS A 184 45.46 -11.22 -27.53
CA CYS A 184 46.50 -11.75 -26.64
C CYS A 184 45.88 -12.38 -25.38
N LEU A 185 46.30 -13.61 -25.10
CA LEU A 185 45.93 -14.47 -23.98
C LEU A 185 46.89 -14.26 -22.79
N GLN A 186 46.41 -14.68 -21.61
CA GLN A 186 47.12 -14.90 -20.33
C GLN A 186 47.39 -13.64 -19.48
N THR A 187 47.14 -13.58 -18.17
CA THR A 187 46.81 -14.56 -17.12
C THR A 187 46.32 -13.77 -15.90
N GLY A 188 45.17 -14.13 -15.32
CA GLY A 188 44.65 -13.48 -14.11
C GLY A 188 43.18 -13.78 -13.81
N GLY A 189 42.69 -14.97 -14.17
CA GLY A 189 41.30 -15.37 -13.96
C GLY A 189 41.14 -16.09 -12.62
N GLY A 190 40.49 -15.44 -11.66
CA GLY A 190 40.17 -16.09 -10.38
C GLY A 190 39.30 -15.26 -9.46
N LYS A 191 39.38 -13.92 -9.52
CA LYS A 191 38.58 -13.03 -8.65
C LYS A 191 37.47 -12.25 -9.36
N SER A 192 37.51 -12.12 -10.69
CA SER A 192 36.48 -11.42 -11.48
C SER A 192 35.24 -12.28 -11.73
N ASN A 193 35.41 -13.56 -12.09
CA ASN A 193 34.27 -14.46 -12.36
C ASN A 193 33.42 -14.74 -11.13
N GLU A 194 34.03 -14.93 -9.95
CA GLU A 194 33.30 -15.23 -8.71
C GLU A 194 32.42 -14.05 -8.25
N LYS A 195 32.84 -12.81 -8.53
CA LYS A 195 32.05 -11.61 -8.24
C LYS A 195 30.88 -11.43 -9.22
N ILE A 196 31.09 -11.80 -10.48
CA ILE A 196 30.05 -11.78 -11.52
C ILE A 196 28.99 -12.87 -11.24
N GLU A 197 29.40 -14.11 -10.96
CA GLU A 197 28.47 -15.21 -10.63
C GLU A 197 27.59 -14.89 -9.42
N LYS A 198 28.19 -14.41 -8.31
CA LYS A 198 27.44 -13.97 -7.11
C LYS A 198 26.45 -12.85 -7.42
N SER A 199 26.80 -11.88 -8.26
CA SER A 199 25.86 -10.81 -8.67
C SER A 199 24.72 -11.33 -9.55
N THR A 200 24.96 -12.40 -10.30
CA THR A 200 23.96 -13.01 -11.20
C THR A 200 22.94 -13.83 -10.39
N GLU A 201 23.39 -14.56 -9.37
CA GLU A 201 22.53 -15.33 -8.45
C GLU A 201 21.54 -14.44 -7.67
N VAL A 202 21.98 -13.27 -7.19
CA VAL A 202 21.08 -12.28 -6.54
C VAL A 202 20.00 -11.81 -7.51
N THR A 203 20.35 -11.62 -8.77
CA THR A 203 19.42 -11.18 -9.83
C THR A 203 18.32 -12.23 -10.08
N VAL A 204 18.61 -13.52 -9.92
CA VAL A 204 17.62 -14.60 -10.12
C VAL A 204 16.53 -14.60 -9.06
N VAL A 205 16.90 -14.46 -7.78
CA VAL A 205 15.91 -14.41 -6.68
C VAL A 205 14.91 -13.28 -6.92
N LEU A 206 15.40 -12.14 -7.43
CA LEU A 206 14.61 -10.97 -7.77
C LEU A 206 13.77 -11.13 -9.05
N ARG A 207 14.15 -12.02 -9.97
CA ARG A 207 13.37 -12.37 -11.18
C ARG A 207 12.26 -13.38 -10.89
N GLN A 208 12.48 -14.27 -9.93
CA GLN A 208 11.57 -15.37 -9.59
C GLN A 208 10.74 -15.11 -8.33
N THR A 209 10.43 -13.84 -8.07
CA THR A 209 9.68 -13.39 -6.89
C THR A 209 8.34 -14.12 -6.74
N ASP A 210 7.53 -14.26 -7.80
CA ASP A 210 6.23 -14.95 -7.71
C ASP A 210 6.36 -16.44 -7.37
N SER A 211 7.38 -17.11 -7.93
CA SER A 211 7.70 -18.50 -7.63
C SER A 211 8.11 -18.64 -6.15
N LEU A 212 8.92 -17.71 -5.66
CA LEU A 212 9.33 -17.68 -4.26
C LEU A 212 8.12 -17.53 -3.33
N PHE A 213 7.26 -16.53 -3.52
CA PHE A 213 6.05 -16.33 -2.71
C PHE A 213 5.11 -17.55 -2.76
N SER A 214 4.99 -18.21 -3.93
CA SER A 214 4.19 -19.43 -4.08
C SER A 214 4.77 -20.60 -3.26
N ILE A 215 6.09 -20.76 -3.22
CA ILE A 215 6.77 -21.73 -2.34
C ILE A 215 6.52 -21.39 -0.87
N MET A 216 6.64 -20.11 -0.48
CA MET A 216 6.36 -19.68 0.90
C MET A 216 4.92 -20.00 1.33
N ALA A 217 3.94 -19.67 0.48
CA ALA A 217 2.53 -19.97 0.73
C ALA A 217 2.29 -21.49 0.85
N SER A 218 2.94 -22.28 0.00
CA SER A 218 2.87 -23.74 0.03
C SER A 218 3.42 -24.32 1.34
N LEU A 219 4.58 -23.85 1.80
CA LEU A 219 5.17 -24.26 3.09
C LEU A 219 4.25 -23.94 4.27
N LEU A 220 3.58 -22.78 4.26
CA LEU A 220 2.66 -22.36 5.32
C LEU A 220 1.34 -23.15 5.35
N ARG A 221 0.99 -23.82 4.24
CA ARG A 221 -0.19 -24.71 4.14
C ARG A 221 0.09 -26.13 4.60
N MET A 222 1.35 -26.59 4.58
CA MET A 222 1.73 -27.95 4.97
C MET A 222 1.39 -28.26 6.43
N SER A 223 0.76 -29.41 6.66
CA SER A 223 0.44 -29.89 8.00
C SER A 223 1.71 -30.00 8.88
N GLY A 224 1.65 -29.54 10.14
CA GLY A 224 2.75 -29.67 11.10
C GLY A 224 3.78 -28.53 11.11
N ILE A 225 3.66 -27.55 10.19
CA ILE A 225 4.52 -26.34 10.13
C ILE A 225 4.56 -25.55 11.44
N GLN A 226 3.49 -25.64 12.25
CA GLN A 226 3.40 -25.02 13.58
C GLN A 226 4.54 -25.41 14.52
N ASN A 227 5.11 -26.62 14.34
CA ASN A 227 6.23 -27.12 15.13
C ASN A 227 7.59 -26.55 14.66
N SER A 228 7.66 -25.98 13.46
CA SER A 228 8.87 -25.49 12.80
C SER A 228 8.91 -23.96 12.70
N ARG A 229 8.56 -23.26 13.78
CA ARG A 229 8.48 -21.78 13.83
C ARG A 229 9.75 -21.03 13.41
N SER A 230 10.93 -21.65 13.48
CA SER A 230 12.21 -21.05 13.08
C SER A 230 12.27 -20.69 11.59
N ILE A 231 11.45 -21.35 10.75
CA ILE A 231 11.34 -21.08 9.32
C ILE A 231 10.79 -19.68 9.02
N LEU A 232 10.06 -19.06 9.94
CA LEU A 232 9.52 -17.70 9.76
C LEU A 232 10.62 -16.63 9.68
N ASP A 233 11.80 -16.87 10.27
CA ASP A 233 12.93 -15.94 10.21
C ASP A 233 13.51 -15.77 8.79
N PRO A 234 13.93 -16.83 8.08
CA PRO A 234 14.40 -16.67 6.70
C PRO A 234 13.28 -16.24 5.75
N LEU A 235 12.03 -16.64 5.97
CA LEU A 235 10.88 -16.15 5.19
C LEU A 235 10.73 -14.63 5.30
N GLY A 236 10.71 -14.09 6.52
CA GLY A 236 10.61 -12.64 6.75
C GLY A 236 11.77 -11.86 6.12
N LYS A 237 12.99 -12.38 6.22
CA LYS A 237 14.19 -11.76 5.59
C LYS A 237 14.10 -11.73 4.07
N LEU A 238 13.65 -12.81 3.44
CA LEU A 238 13.44 -12.86 2.00
C LEU A 238 12.33 -11.91 1.55
N ILE A 239 11.22 -11.83 2.30
CA ILE A 239 10.15 -10.86 2.04
C ILE A 239 10.70 -9.43 2.07
N SER A 240 11.40 -9.04 3.14
CA SER A 240 12.10 -7.75 3.24
C SER A 240 13.04 -7.50 2.06
N HIS A 241 13.81 -8.51 1.65
CA HIS A 241 14.70 -8.41 0.50
C HIS A 241 13.96 -8.08 -0.80
N THR A 242 12.88 -8.82 -1.08
CA THR A 242 12.10 -8.68 -2.31
C THR A 242 11.40 -7.32 -2.36
N ILE A 243 10.86 -6.86 -1.23
CA ILE A 243 10.25 -5.53 -1.09
C ILE A 243 11.25 -4.41 -1.41
N GLN A 244 12.52 -4.55 -1.01
CA GLN A 244 13.52 -3.50 -1.22
C GLN A 244 14.10 -3.46 -2.63
N ASN A 245 14.05 -4.57 -3.38
CA ASN A 245 14.88 -4.77 -4.57
C ASN A 245 14.14 -5.27 -5.81
N SER A 246 12.85 -5.61 -5.73
CA SER A 246 12.03 -6.07 -6.86
C SER A 246 10.58 -5.58 -6.73
N ASN A 247 9.81 -5.57 -7.81
CA ASN A 247 8.37 -5.27 -7.73
C ASN A 247 7.64 -6.50 -7.18
N VAL A 248 6.90 -6.34 -6.09
CA VAL A 248 6.19 -7.43 -5.42
C VAL A 248 4.74 -7.45 -5.86
N SER A 249 4.16 -8.64 -6.06
CA SER A 249 2.73 -8.80 -6.29
C SER A 249 1.96 -8.68 -4.97
N PHE A 250 0.97 -7.77 -4.93
CA PHE A 250 0.14 -7.54 -3.75
C PHE A 250 -0.58 -8.81 -3.28
N HIS A 251 -1.22 -9.54 -4.21
CA HIS A 251 -1.93 -10.77 -3.88
C HIS A 251 -1.00 -11.83 -3.29
N SER A 252 0.22 -11.97 -3.83
CA SER A 252 1.22 -12.92 -3.34
C SER A 252 1.66 -12.58 -1.91
N LEU A 253 1.93 -11.31 -1.61
CA LEU A 253 2.32 -10.85 -0.28
C LEU A 253 1.16 -11.01 0.72
N LEU A 254 -0.05 -10.59 0.33
CA LEU A 254 -1.27 -10.71 1.12
C LEU A 254 -1.56 -12.16 1.52
N ASN A 255 -1.54 -13.08 0.55
CA ASN A 255 -1.79 -14.49 0.79
C ASN A 255 -0.76 -15.11 1.76
N VAL A 256 0.55 -14.81 1.61
CA VAL A 256 1.59 -15.34 2.51
C VAL A 256 1.41 -14.83 3.95
N CYS A 257 1.17 -13.54 4.13
CA CYS A 257 0.94 -12.96 5.45
C CYS A 257 -0.37 -13.46 6.09
N HIS A 258 -1.45 -13.59 5.30
CA HIS A 258 -2.71 -14.17 5.77
C HIS A 258 -2.55 -15.63 6.20
N LEU A 259 -1.87 -16.46 5.40
CA LEU A 259 -1.58 -17.85 5.75
C LEU A 259 -0.76 -17.93 7.05
N CYS A 260 0.25 -17.09 7.22
CA CYS A 260 1.01 -17.03 8.48
C CYS A 260 0.11 -16.69 9.69
N ASN A 261 -0.75 -15.68 9.56
CA ASN A 261 -1.69 -15.29 10.61
C ASN A 261 -2.68 -16.41 10.95
N LYS A 262 -3.17 -17.15 9.95
CA LYS A 262 -4.11 -18.27 10.13
C LYS A 262 -3.43 -19.53 10.69
N THR A 263 -2.20 -19.82 10.26
CA THR A 263 -1.52 -21.07 10.55
C THR A 263 -0.99 -21.16 11.97
N PHE A 264 -0.52 -20.06 12.57
CA PHE A 264 0.04 -20.07 13.93
C PHE A 264 -1.01 -19.59 14.94
N ALA A 265 -1.01 -20.15 16.16
CA ALA A 265 -1.95 -19.73 17.21
C ALA A 265 -1.40 -18.59 18.09
N LYS A 266 -0.08 -18.60 18.34
CA LYS A 266 0.59 -17.62 19.20
C LYS A 266 0.83 -16.31 18.45
N GLU A 267 0.47 -15.20 19.09
CA GLU A 267 0.52 -13.85 18.50
C GLU A 267 1.89 -13.47 17.93
N LYS A 268 2.97 -13.86 18.63
CA LYS A 268 4.35 -13.59 18.21
C LYS A 268 4.64 -14.18 16.83
N GLU A 269 4.30 -15.45 16.63
CA GLU A 269 4.50 -16.16 15.37
C GLU A 269 3.48 -15.73 14.30
N ARG A 270 2.21 -15.50 14.67
CA ARG A 270 1.13 -15.08 13.76
C ARG A 270 1.50 -13.85 12.93
N TYR A 271 2.00 -12.82 13.61
CA TYR A 271 2.31 -11.54 12.97
C TYR A 271 3.77 -11.42 12.54
N GLN A 272 4.57 -12.49 12.58
CA GLN A 272 6.01 -12.37 12.32
C GLN A 272 6.29 -11.89 10.88
N LEU A 273 5.62 -12.46 9.88
CA LEU A 273 5.79 -12.03 8.49
C LEU A 273 5.17 -10.65 8.25
N THR A 274 3.96 -10.41 8.76
CA THR A 274 3.29 -9.11 8.70
C THR A 274 4.13 -7.99 9.33
N LYS A 275 4.81 -8.25 10.45
CA LYS A 275 5.72 -7.30 11.10
C LYS A 275 6.96 -7.00 10.25
N ALA A 276 7.44 -7.95 9.46
CA ALA A 276 8.52 -7.68 8.50
C ALA A 276 8.05 -6.71 7.40
N VAL A 277 6.83 -6.90 6.88
CA VAL A 277 6.21 -5.99 5.90
C VAL A 277 6.02 -4.58 6.47
N VAL A 278 5.45 -4.48 7.68
CA VAL A 278 5.25 -3.21 8.38
C VAL A 278 6.59 -2.53 8.71
N PHE A 279 7.62 -3.30 9.06
CA PHE A 279 8.96 -2.76 9.30
C PHE A 279 9.54 -2.10 8.03
N GLU A 280 9.38 -2.70 6.85
CA GLU A 280 9.80 -2.08 5.60
C GLU A 280 9.01 -0.79 5.28
N LEU A 281 7.69 -0.80 5.50
CA LEU A 281 6.86 0.41 5.35
C LEU A 281 7.37 1.54 6.23
N ILE A 282 7.58 1.30 7.53
CA ILE A 282 8.07 2.31 8.47
C ILE A 282 9.50 2.73 8.13
N SER A 283 10.34 1.80 7.68
CA SER A 283 11.69 2.14 7.21
C SER A 283 11.66 3.10 6.02
N ALA A 284 10.72 2.90 5.08
CA ALA A 284 10.51 3.80 3.94
C ALA A 284 9.91 5.15 4.37
N VAL A 285 8.90 5.16 5.25
CA VAL A 285 8.30 6.37 5.84
C VAL A 285 9.34 7.23 6.57
N LYS A 286 10.29 6.59 7.25
CA LYS A 286 11.40 7.26 7.95
C LYS A 286 12.59 7.57 7.03
N PHE A 287 12.49 7.28 5.73
CA PHE A 287 13.55 7.47 4.74
C PHE A 287 14.87 6.75 5.08
N LYS A 288 14.78 5.63 5.83
CA LYS A 288 15.93 4.79 6.18
C LYS A 288 16.23 3.73 5.13
N SER A 289 15.24 3.40 4.30
CA SER A 289 15.37 2.50 3.16
C SER A 289 14.78 3.13 1.91
N SER A 290 15.25 2.64 0.78
CA SER A 290 14.79 3.04 -0.55
C SER A 290 14.15 1.83 -1.21
N ILE A 291 12.85 1.95 -1.49
CA ILE A 291 12.02 0.88 -2.06
C ILE A 291 11.43 1.32 -3.40
N PRO A 292 11.02 0.37 -4.28
CA PRO A 292 10.29 0.71 -5.49
C PRO A 292 8.99 1.47 -5.22
N ASP A 293 8.61 2.33 -6.15
CA ASP A 293 7.38 3.14 -6.07
C ASP A 293 6.13 2.27 -5.93
N THR A 294 6.04 1.22 -6.76
CA THR A 294 4.99 0.19 -6.72
C THR A 294 4.86 -0.42 -5.34
N ASN A 295 6.00 -0.71 -4.71
CA ASN A 295 6.02 -1.36 -3.41
C ASN A 295 5.62 -0.41 -2.30
N PHE A 296 6.01 0.86 -2.35
CA PHE A 296 5.58 1.82 -1.32
C PHE A 296 4.04 1.92 -1.31
N LEU A 297 3.43 2.10 -2.49
CA LEU A 297 1.98 2.13 -2.63
C LEU A 297 1.33 0.82 -2.14
N LEU A 298 1.89 -0.33 -2.56
CA LEU A 298 1.45 -1.66 -2.15
C LEU A 298 1.45 -1.83 -0.64
N LEU A 299 2.55 -1.47 0.04
CA LEU A 299 2.70 -1.60 1.49
C LEU A 299 1.69 -0.71 2.24
N THR A 300 1.44 0.48 1.73
CA THR A 300 0.43 1.37 2.28
C THR A 300 -0.97 0.79 2.11
N ASN A 301 -1.30 0.24 0.93
CA ASN A 301 -2.57 -0.43 0.69
C ASN A 301 -2.76 -1.67 1.58
N PHE A 302 -1.69 -2.43 1.77
CA PHE A 302 -1.67 -3.67 2.57
C PHE A 302 -2.11 -3.42 4.02
N VAL A 303 -1.72 -2.29 4.59
CA VAL A 303 -2.19 -1.88 5.93
C VAL A 303 -3.63 -1.41 5.88
N LEU A 304 -3.98 -0.57 4.90
CA LEU A 304 -5.33 0.00 4.80
C LEU A 304 -6.41 -1.07 4.63
N GLN A 305 -6.14 -2.10 3.82
CA GLN A 305 -7.07 -3.20 3.58
C GLN A 305 -7.52 -3.88 4.89
N ASP A 306 -6.59 -4.13 5.81
CA ASP A 306 -6.88 -4.77 7.10
C ASP A 306 -7.77 -3.91 8.02
N CYS A 307 -7.80 -2.60 7.79
CA CYS A 307 -8.59 -1.62 8.55
C CYS A 307 -9.86 -1.16 7.80
N GLY A 308 -10.18 -1.75 6.64
CA GLY A 308 -11.31 -1.32 5.80
C GLY A 308 -11.06 -0.04 5.00
N GLY A 309 -9.81 0.45 4.99
CA GLY A 309 -9.35 1.60 4.21
C GLY A 309 -9.28 1.33 2.70
N GLU A 310 -8.91 2.37 1.96
CA GLU A 310 -8.69 2.30 0.50
C GLU A 310 -7.77 3.43 0.05
N ILE A 311 -6.95 3.15 -0.95
CA ILE A 311 -6.21 4.18 -1.65
C ILE A 311 -7.16 4.92 -2.58
N THR A 312 -7.23 6.23 -2.43
CA THR A 312 -8.02 7.09 -3.33
C THR A 312 -7.51 6.97 -4.77
N THR A 313 -8.36 6.44 -5.67
CA THR A 313 -8.02 6.22 -7.08
C THR A 313 -8.02 7.53 -7.87
N GLY A 314 -6.89 7.90 -8.47
CA GLY A 314 -6.84 8.93 -9.50
C GLY A 314 -6.75 8.31 -10.90
N VAL A 315 -6.93 9.13 -11.94
CA VAL A 315 -6.69 8.73 -13.34
C VAL A 315 -5.29 8.12 -13.46
N GLY A 316 -5.21 6.83 -13.84
CA GLY A 316 -3.95 6.08 -13.99
C GLY A 316 -3.63 5.08 -12.87
N LEU A 317 -4.43 5.01 -11.80
CA LEU A 317 -4.30 4.02 -10.71
C LEU A 317 -5.35 2.91 -10.74
N GLU A 318 -6.37 3.03 -11.59
CA GLU A 318 -7.51 2.11 -11.66
C GLU A 318 -7.06 0.67 -11.90
N GLU A 319 -6.21 0.39 -12.88
CA GLU A 319 -5.70 -0.97 -13.14
C GLU A 319 -4.88 -1.56 -11.98
N VAL A 320 -4.14 -0.71 -11.26
CA VAL A 320 -3.31 -1.12 -10.11
C VAL A 320 -4.20 -1.44 -8.92
N VAL A 321 -5.23 -0.62 -8.66
CA VAL A 321 -6.15 -0.78 -7.53
C VAL A 321 -7.20 -1.88 -7.78
N ASP A 322 -7.68 -2.07 -9.01
CA ASP A 322 -8.56 -3.18 -9.40
C ASP A 322 -7.91 -4.55 -9.15
N SER A 323 -6.58 -4.62 -9.31
CA SER A 323 -5.79 -5.81 -8.96
C SER A 323 -5.81 -6.11 -7.45
N TYR A 324 -6.05 -5.10 -6.62
CA TYR A 324 -6.10 -5.20 -5.16
C TYR A 324 -7.53 -5.50 -4.66
N GLU A 325 -8.56 -4.89 -5.24
CA GLU A 325 -9.95 -4.97 -4.76
C GLU A 325 -10.59 -6.36 -4.93
N ASN A 326 -10.33 -7.04 -6.04
CA ASN A 326 -10.89 -8.37 -6.32
C ASN A 326 -10.46 -9.46 -5.30
N SER A 327 -9.48 -9.16 -4.46
CA SER A 327 -8.87 -10.10 -3.51
C SER A 327 -9.11 -9.74 -2.03
N ALA A 328 -9.63 -8.55 -1.74
CA ALA A 328 -9.50 -7.91 -0.43
C ALA A 328 -10.55 -8.30 0.61
N SER A 329 -11.73 -8.78 0.19
CA SER A 329 -12.90 -8.88 1.08
C SER A 329 -12.82 -9.97 2.16
N GLN A 330 -11.80 -10.85 2.16
CA GLN A 330 -11.77 -12.03 3.04
C GLN A 330 -10.42 -12.31 3.75
N LEU A 331 -9.35 -11.55 3.47
CA LEU A 331 -8.00 -11.87 3.96
C LEU A 331 -7.52 -10.82 4.99
N ASN A 332 -7.47 -11.19 6.26
CA ASN A 332 -6.90 -10.36 7.35
C ASN A 332 -5.47 -10.81 7.68
N THR A 333 -4.51 -9.89 7.67
CA THR A 333 -3.09 -10.17 7.95
C THR A 333 -2.61 -9.69 9.33
N GLY A 334 -3.40 -8.87 10.02
CA GLY A 334 -3.03 -8.20 11.27
C GLY A 334 -2.08 -7.00 11.10
N ALA A 335 -1.93 -6.46 9.90
CA ALA A 335 -1.06 -5.33 9.56
C ALA A 335 -1.46 -4.07 10.30
N GLY A 336 -2.76 -3.79 10.35
CA GLY A 336 -3.30 -2.66 11.11
C GLY A 336 -2.91 -2.71 12.59
N GLU A 337 -2.97 -3.88 13.23
CA GLU A 337 -2.55 -4.05 14.63
C GLU A 337 -1.02 -3.95 14.79
N ALA A 338 -0.25 -4.51 13.85
CA ALA A 338 1.21 -4.45 13.87
C ALA A 338 1.74 -3.01 13.76
N LEU A 339 1.07 -2.15 13.00
CA LEU A 339 1.46 -0.76 12.75
C LEU A 339 1.14 0.21 13.93
N LYS A 340 0.26 -0.17 14.86
CA LYS A 340 -0.14 0.68 16.01
C LYS A 340 1.02 1.18 16.87
N ASN A 341 2.12 0.44 16.91
CA ASN A 341 3.31 0.84 17.68
C ASN A 341 4.12 1.97 17.02
N ASN A 342 3.81 2.32 15.77
CA ASN A 342 4.54 3.30 14.96
C ASN A 342 3.71 4.53 14.61
N LEU A 343 2.61 4.80 15.34
CA LEU A 343 1.73 5.94 15.07
C LEU A 343 2.47 7.29 15.14
N CYS A 344 3.45 7.45 16.02
CA CYS A 344 4.27 8.67 16.07
C CYS A 344 5.12 8.85 14.80
N ASP A 345 5.71 7.76 14.26
CA ASP A 345 6.49 7.83 13.02
C ASP A 345 5.61 8.26 11.83
N ILE A 346 4.35 7.80 11.81
CA ILE A 346 3.36 8.20 10.79
C ILE A 346 2.99 9.67 10.97
N LEU A 347 2.71 10.10 12.20
CA LEU A 347 2.36 11.48 12.51
C LEU A 347 3.48 12.45 12.11
N ASP A 348 4.73 12.11 12.42
CA ASP A 348 5.92 12.89 12.04
C ASP A 348 6.04 13.01 10.51
N PHE A 349 5.78 11.92 9.77
CA PHE A 349 5.78 11.92 8.31
C PHE A 349 4.69 12.82 7.71
N LEU A 350 3.48 12.80 8.29
CA LEU A 350 2.37 13.65 7.88
C LEU A 350 2.66 15.13 8.14
N ALA A 351 3.20 15.44 9.32
CA ALA A 351 3.54 16.79 9.74
C ALA A 351 4.73 17.40 8.97
N ASP A 352 5.70 16.57 8.56
CA ASP A 352 6.87 17.03 7.81
C ASP A 352 6.47 17.65 6.46
N VAL A 353 6.83 18.92 6.26
CA VAL A 353 6.63 19.64 4.98
C VAL A 353 7.50 19.07 3.85
N HIS A 354 8.63 18.46 4.20
CA HIS A 354 9.58 17.95 3.24
C HIS A 354 9.36 16.49 2.88
N SER A 355 8.42 15.79 3.52
CA SER A 355 8.26 14.35 3.31
C SER A 355 7.90 14.01 1.86
N LEU A 356 7.15 14.85 1.15
CA LEU A 356 6.86 14.64 -0.28
C LEU A 356 8.12 14.69 -1.15
N SER A 357 8.99 15.70 -0.94
CA SER A 357 10.28 15.81 -1.64
C SER A 357 11.24 14.68 -1.24
N LYS A 358 11.18 14.21 0.01
CA LYS A 358 11.95 13.06 0.48
C LYS A 358 11.47 11.75 -0.16
N VAL A 359 10.16 11.52 -0.28
CA VAL A 359 9.60 10.36 -1.01
C VAL A 359 10.13 10.37 -2.44
N LYS A 360 10.02 11.52 -3.14
CA LYS A 360 10.51 11.69 -4.50
C LYS A 360 12.00 11.32 -4.68
N SER A 361 12.83 11.60 -3.68
CA SER A 361 14.28 11.30 -3.73
C SER A 361 14.68 9.91 -3.23
N HIS A 362 13.83 9.24 -2.45
CA HIS A 362 14.15 7.96 -1.81
C HIS A 362 13.50 6.75 -2.47
N VAL A 363 12.69 6.93 -3.51
CA VAL A 363 12.01 5.84 -4.21
C VAL A 363 12.83 5.37 -5.43
N LYS A 364 12.86 4.05 -5.69
CA LYS A 364 13.63 3.44 -6.79
C LYS A 364 12.76 3.18 -8.02
N GLY A 365 13.11 3.80 -9.14
CA GLY A 365 12.40 3.58 -10.40
C GLY A 365 10.97 4.12 -10.37
N MET A 366 10.42 4.35 -11.55
CA MET A 366 9.08 4.90 -11.70
C MET A 366 8.28 3.97 -12.61
N ASN A 367 7.67 2.98 -11.99
CA ASN A 367 7.00 1.86 -12.67
C ASN A 367 5.47 1.97 -12.61
N ILE A 368 4.89 2.81 -11.73
CA ILE A 368 3.43 2.97 -11.62
C ILE A 368 2.85 3.88 -12.72
N GLY A 369 3.68 4.56 -13.53
CA GLY A 369 3.19 5.51 -14.55
C GLY A 369 2.55 6.78 -13.99
N LEU A 370 2.59 6.97 -12.67
CA LEU A 370 2.23 8.22 -12.00
C LEU A 370 3.32 9.27 -12.21
N ASN A 371 2.92 10.56 -12.22
CA ASN A 371 3.88 11.64 -12.09
C ASN A 371 4.56 11.56 -10.69
N GLU A 372 5.88 11.78 -10.64
CA GLU A 372 6.71 11.81 -9.41
C GLU A 372 6.08 12.63 -8.29
N ASP A 373 5.36 13.67 -8.66
CA ASP A 373 4.76 14.65 -7.77
C ASP A 373 3.43 14.19 -7.14
N THR A 374 2.89 13.04 -7.57
CA THR A 374 1.58 12.54 -7.13
C THR A 374 1.71 11.46 -6.06
N LEU A 375 2.74 10.61 -6.17
CA LEU A 375 2.92 9.43 -5.30
C LEU A 375 2.97 9.81 -3.81
N GLY A 376 3.78 10.81 -3.45
CA GLY A 376 3.91 11.23 -2.06
C GLY A 376 2.59 11.71 -1.44
N GLY A 377 1.77 12.43 -2.22
CA GLY A 377 0.46 12.89 -1.78
C GLY A 377 -0.52 11.74 -1.54
N ILE A 378 -0.48 10.70 -2.38
CA ILE A 378 -1.27 9.47 -2.19
C ILE A 378 -0.85 8.74 -0.93
N ILE A 379 0.45 8.58 -0.70
CA ILE A 379 0.97 7.93 0.51
C ILE A 379 0.57 8.71 1.76
N LYS A 380 0.69 10.05 1.75
CA LYS A 380 0.23 10.90 2.87
C LYS A 380 -1.27 10.73 3.12
N ALA A 381 -2.11 10.82 2.10
CA ALA A 381 -3.56 10.65 2.25
C ALA A 381 -3.92 9.29 2.85
N SER A 382 -3.27 8.24 2.35
CA SER A 382 -3.48 6.86 2.80
C SER A 382 -3.03 6.64 4.25
N LEU A 383 -1.85 7.14 4.63
CA LEU A 383 -1.39 7.06 6.02
C LEU A 383 -2.23 7.94 6.96
N ALA A 384 -2.73 9.09 6.49
CA ALA A 384 -3.65 9.93 7.24
C ALA A 384 -5.01 9.25 7.45
N GLN A 385 -5.48 8.48 6.47
CA GLN A 385 -6.66 7.64 6.61
C GLN A 385 -6.47 6.58 7.72
N TYR A 386 -5.35 5.87 7.71
CA TYR A 386 -5.02 4.92 8.78
C TYR A 386 -4.94 5.61 10.16
N MET A 387 -4.26 6.76 10.24
CA MET A 387 -4.16 7.54 11.48
C MET A 387 -5.54 7.97 11.99
N ALA A 388 -6.43 8.41 11.11
CA ALA A 388 -7.80 8.80 11.46
C ALA A 388 -8.58 7.62 12.06
N ILE A 389 -8.48 6.43 11.45
CA ILE A 389 -9.11 5.20 11.96
C ILE A 389 -8.60 4.89 13.37
N GLU A 390 -7.29 4.93 13.59
CA GLU A 390 -6.70 4.57 14.88
C GLU A 390 -7.02 5.58 16.00
N ILE A 391 -7.07 6.88 15.69
CA ILE A 391 -7.53 7.90 16.64
C ILE A 391 -9.01 7.67 16.99
N SER A 392 -9.84 7.35 16.00
CA SER A 392 -11.28 7.10 16.18
C SER A 392 -11.54 5.85 17.04
N ARG A 393 -10.81 4.75 16.81
CA ARG A 393 -10.93 3.49 17.59
C ARG A 393 -10.59 3.69 19.06
N GLY A 394 -9.65 4.58 19.38
CA GLY A 394 -9.27 4.91 20.75
C GLY A 394 -10.29 5.78 21.51
N GLY A 395 -11.31 6.31 20.82
CA GLY A 395 -12.30 7.24 21.37
C GLY A 395 -13.57 6.58 21.95
N ASN A 396 -13.90 5.35 21.53
CA ASN A 396 -15.19 4.70 21.85
C ASN A 396 -15.25 4.00 23.23
N GLY A 397 -14.19 4.12 24.05
CA GLY A 397 -14.18 3.65 25.43
C GLY A 397 -14.38 4.82 26.41
N SER A 398 -15.46 4.77 27.19
CA SER A 398 -15.88 5.78 28.18
C SER A 398 -14.74 6.58 28.85
N ARG A 399 -14.89 7.92 28.85
CA ARG A 399 -14.00 9.00 29.35
C ARG A 399 -12.96 9.55 28.36
N GLU A 400 -13.50 10.31 27.39
CA GLU A 400 -13.03 11.61 26.85
C GLU A 400 -11.56 11.75 26.39
N SER A 401 -11.37 12.10 25.10
CA SER A 401 -10.25 12.84 24.50
C SER A 401 -8.81 12.27 24.64
N ARG A 402 -8.60 11.08 25.21
CA ARG A 402 -7.24 10.53 25.42
C ARG A 402 -6.38 10.37 24.15
N PRO A 403 -6.91 9.92 22.99
CA PRO A 403 -6.10 9.79 21.78
C PRO A 403 -5.72 11.15 21.20
N VAL A 404 -6.67 12.08 21.12
CA VAL A 404 -6.44 13.44 20.57
C VAL A 404 -5.45 14.19 21.44
N ASN A 405 -5.56 14.14 22.77
CA ASN A 405 -4.58 14.74 23.66
C ASN A 405 -3.18 14.12 23.56
N ARG A 406 -3.08 12.84 23.16
CA ARG A 406 -1.79 12.15 22.96
C ARG A 406 -1.13 12.55 21.65
N TYR A 407 -1.88 12.56 20.55
CA TYR A 407 -1.34 12.75 19.21
C TYR A 407 -1.41 14.22 18.73
N LEU A 408 -2.34 15.00 19.26
CA LEU A 408 -2.58 16.41 18.93
C LEU A 408 -2.66 17.27 20.21
N PRO A 409 -1.64 17.26 21.08
CA PRO A 409 -1.68 17.97 22.37
C PRO A 409 -1.85 19.49 22.25
N TRP A 410 -1.52 20.05 21.08
CA TRP A 410 -1.65 21.47 20.75
C TRP A 410 -3.09 21.89 20.42
N LEU A 411 -3.98 20.95 20.08
CA LEU A 411 -5.30 21.28 19.54
C LEU A 411 -6.15 22.09 20.52
N PHE A 412 -6.11 21.76 21.81
CA PHE A 412 -6.87 22.44 22.86
C PHE A 412 -6.05 23.53 23.60
N ASN A 413 -4.75 23.64 23.33
CA ASN A 413 -3.83 24.49 24.06
C ASN A 413 -3.20 25.53 23.13
N ILE A 414 -3.98 26.53 22.75
CA ILE A 414 -3.49 27.67 21.96
C ILE A 414 -2.84 28.67 22.92
N PRO A 415 -1.62 29.19 22.62
CA PRO A 415 -1.02 30.25 23.42
C PRO A 415 -1.98 31.44 23.50
N SER A 416 -2.46 31.72 24.71
CA SER A 416 -3.73 32.42 24.96
C SER A 416 -3.69 33.95 24.78
N ASN A 417 -2.73 34.50 24.03
CA ASN A 417 -2.62 35.95 23.80
C ASN A 417 -2.48 36.27 22.31
N THR A 418 -3.62 36.54 21.67
CA THR A 418 -3.72 37.09 20.29
C THR A 418 -2.99 38.43 20.11
N LEU A 419 -2.63 39.13 21.18
CA LEU A 419 -1.94 40.42 21.15
C LEU A 419 -0.40 40.33 21.16
N THR A 420 0.18 39.16 21.36
CA THR A 420 1.64 38.94 21.33
C THR A 420 2.04 37.88 20.29
N GLN A 421 1.38 37.88 19.13
CA GLN A 421 1.63 36.91 18.06
C GLN A 421 3.01 37.14 17.43
N GLY A 422 3.94 36.22 17.71
CA GLY A 422 5.25 36.20 17.07
C GLY A 422 5.27 35.34 15.79
N PRO A 423 6.29 35.51 14.92
CA PRO A 423 6.50 34.67 13.72
C PRO A 423 6.49 33.16 14.01
N ARG A 424 6.90 32.76 15.22
CA ARG A 424 6.93 31.36 15.66
C ARG A 424 5.52 30.78 15.84
N GLU A 425 4.64 31.46 16.57
CA GLU A 425 3.27 31.00 16.82
C GLU A 425 2.47 30.90 15.51
N PHE A 426 2.72 31.83 14.59
CA PHE A 426 2.18 31.78 13.23
C PHE A 426 2.59 30.50 12.50
N LEU A 427 3.89 30.16 12.49
CA LEU A 427 4.39 28.95 11.84
C LEU A 427 3.90 27.66 12.51
N ASP A 428 3.83 27.64 13.84
CA ASP A 428 3.28 26.52 14.60
C ASP A 428 1.82 26.28 14.18
N CYS A 429 1.01 27.35 14.09
CA CYS A 429 -0.36 27.25 13.58
C CYS A 429 -0.43 26.75 12.13
N VAL A 430 0.46 27.23 11.24
CA VAL A 430 0.54 26.73 9.85
C VAL A 430 0.84 25.23 9.81
N SER A 431 1.76 24.75 10.65
CA SER A 431 2.08 23.33 10.78
C SER A 431 0.86 22.52 11.27
N HIS A 432 0.20 23.01 12.31
CA HIS A 432 -0.99 22.41 12.91
C HIS A 432 -2.14 22.26 11.90
N ILE A 433 -2.49 23.33 11.18
CA ILE A 433 -3.62 23.28 10.23
C ILE A 433 -3.34 22.38 9.02
N ARG A 434 -2.06 22.23 8.63
CA ARG A 434 -1.65 21.32 7.54
C ARG A 434 -1.80 19.86 7.96
N LEU A 435 -1.29 19.52 9.14
CA LEU A 435 -1.45 18.18 9.70
C LEU A 435 -2.94 17.83 9.86
N LEU A 436 -3.73 18.76 10.38
CA LEU A 436 -5.18 18.59 10.55
C LEU A 436 -5.89 18.40 9.20
N SER A 437 -5.48 19.14 8.16
CA SER A 437 -6.03 18.98 6.81
C SER A 437 -5.80 17.57 6.27
N TRP A 438 -4.59 17.01 6.40
CA TRP A 438 -4.34 15.62 5.98
C TRP A 438 -5.19 14.61 6.76
N LEU A 439 -5.30 14.80 8.07
CA LEU A 439 -6.09 13.91 8.94
C LEU A 439 -7.59 13.95 8.59
N LEU A 440 -8.15 15.14 8.38
CA LEU A 440 -9.55 15.31 7.98
C LEU A 440 -9.80 14.76 6.57
N LEU A 441 -8.87 14.96 5.62
CA LEU A 441 -8.95 14.35 4.29
C LEU A 441 -9.07 12.82 4.40
N GLY A 442 -8.20 12.18 5.19
CA GLY A 442 -8.24 10.74 5.43
C GLY A 442 -9.54 10.28 6.09
N SER A 443 -10.00 11.01 7.11
CA SER A 443 -11.24 10.76 7.84
C SER A 443 -12.49 10.84 6.95
N VAL A 444 -12.63 11.88 6.12
CA VAL A 444 -13.78 12.00 5.21
C VAL A 444 -13.73 10.89 4.15
N THR A 445 -12.54 10.59 3.62
CA THR A 445 -12.36 9.54 2.60
C THR A 445 -12.86 8.18 3.09
N ILE A 446 -12.54 7.81 4.34
CA ILE A 446 -12.99 6.54 4.91
C ILE A 446 -14.49 6.52 5.25
N SER A 447 -15.04 7.64 5.72
CA SER A 447 -16.47 7.76 6.03
C SER A 447 -17.33 7.57 4.78
N LEU A 448 -16.95 8.18 3.65
CA LEU A 448 -17.66 8.01 2.37
C LEU A 448 -17.66 6.57 1.85
N LYS A 449 -16.67 5.76 2.22
CA LYS A 449 -16.61 4.32 1.88
C LYS A 449 -17.58 3.50 2.74
N HIS A 450 -17.66 3.81 4.03
CA HIS A 450 -18.48 3.05 4.99
C HIS A 450 -19.97 3.41 4.93
N GLN A 451 -20.34 4.57 4.40
CA GLN A 451 -21.72 5.00 4.15
C GLN A 451 -22.44 4.20 3.03
N ARG A 452 -21.85 3.12 2.49
CA ARG A 452 -22.50 2.31 1.45
C ARG A 452 -23.78 1.67 2.01
N PRO A 453 -24.95 1.88 1.40
CA PRO A 453 -26.20 1.31 1.90
C PRO A 453 -26.12 -0.22 1.91
N SER A 454 -26.45 -0.82 3.06
CA SER A 454 -26.61 -2.26 3.22
C SER A 454 -27.72 -2.76 2.29
N MET A 455 -27.36 -3.12 1.06
CA MET A 455 -28.29 -3.69 0.08
C MET A 455 -28.64 -5.16 0.38
N ASN A 456 -28.15 -5.75 1.47
CA ASN A 456 -28.51 -7.10 1.87
C ASN A 456 -28.98 -7.10 3.33
N ASN A 457 -30.30 -7.01 3.53
CA ASN A 457 -31.00 -7.49 4.72
C ASN A 457 -30.95 -9.03 4.81
N ASN A 458 -29.76 -9.60 4.61
CA ASN A 458 -29.53 -11.01 4.83
C ASN A 458 -28.83 -11.12 6.19
N PRO A 459 -29.54 -11.49 7.29
CA PRO A 459 -28.97 -11.59 8.63
C PRO A 459 -27.86 -12.66 8.75
N ASN A 460 -27.56 -13.37 7.66
CA ASN A 460 -26.48 -14.34 7.55
C ASN A 460 -25.27 -13.85 6.73
N SER A 461 -25.28 -12.62 6.19
CA SER A 461 -24.05 -12.01 5.65
C SER A 461 -23.26 -11.39 6.81
N PHE A 462 -22.59 -12.26 7.58
CA PHE A 462 -21.56 -11.82 8.51
C PHE A 462 -20.40 -11.24 7.70
N ASN A 463 -20.42 -9.92 7.47
CA ASN A 463 -19.23 -9.18 7.08
C ASN A 463 -18.26 -9.24 8.26
N LEU A 464 -17.42 -10.27 8.31
CA LEU A 464 -16.45 -10.52 9.38
C LEU A 464 -15.41 -9.39 9.53
N ASN A 465 -15.38 -8.43 8.60
CA ASN A 465 -14.53 -7.25 8.60
C ASN A 465 -15.24 -5.94 9.02
N SER A 466 -16.55 -5.95 9.33
CA SER A 466 -17.25 -4.74 9.80
C SER A 466 -17.00 -4.41 11.28
N ASN A 467 -16.12 -5.15 11.95
CA ASN A 467 -15.79 -4.95 13.37
C ASN A 467 -14.75 -3.82 13.61
N VAL A 468 -14.31 -3.09 12.58
CA VAL A 468 -13.24 -2.08 12.74
C VAL A 468 -13.77 -0.74 13.28
N LEU A 469 -15.00 -0.36 12.90
CA LEU A 469 -15.72 0.81 13.43
C LEU A 469 -17.17 0.38 13.67
N GLU A 470 -17.57 0.19 14.93
CA GLU A 470 -18.90 -0.33 15.31
C GLU A 470 -20.07 0.51 14.76
N ASP A 471 -19.86 1.81 14.55
CA ASP A 471 -20.86 2.75 14.01
C ASP A 471 -20.57 3.23 12.57
N GLY A 472 -19.56 2.69 11.89
CA GLY A 472 -19.16 3.13 10.54
C GLY A 472 -18.59 4.55 10.45
N LEU A 473 -18.44 5.26 11.58
CA LEU A 473 -17.94 6.63 11.66
C LEU A 473 -16.47 6.70 12.04
N CYS A 474 -15.70 7.42 11.22
CA CYS A 474 -14.33 7.79 11.55
C CYS A 474 -14.27 9.25 11.98
N THR A 475 -14.44 9.51 13.28
CA THR A 475 -14.42 10.85 13.87
C THR A 475 -13.17 11.06 14.74
N PRO A 476 -11.98 11.26 14.14
CA PRO A 476 -10.75 11.41 14.89
C PRO A 476 -10.69 12.74 15.66
N ILE A 477 -11.45 13.75 15.22
CA ILE A 477 -11.48 15.08 15.83
C ILE A 477 -12.87 15.32 16.42
N PRO A 478 -12.98 15.55 17.74
CA PRO A 478 -14.25 15.77 18.40
C PRO A 478 -14.86 17.14 18.03
N LEU A 479 -16.19 17.25 18.07
CA LEU A 479 -16.91 18.47 17.70
C LEU A 479 -16.50 19.68 18.57
N GLU A 480 -16.15 19.43 19.84
CA GLU A 480 -15.72 20.42 20.81
C GLU A 480 -14.42 21.12 20.41
N ALA A 481 -13.61 20.52 19.53
CA ALA A 481 -12.39 21.15 19.02
C ALA A 481 -12.67 22.30 18.05
N SER A 482 -13.90 22.46 17.54
CA SER A 482 -14.27 23.45 16.51
C SER A 482 -13.81 24.87 16.85
N CYS A 483 -14.02 25.31 18.09
CA CYS A 483 -13.67 26.65 18.52
C CYS A 483 -12.16 26.89 18.50
N HIS A 484 -11.36 25.87 18.85
CA HIS A 484 -9.90 25.93 18.84
C HIS A 484 -9.32 25.82 17.42
N ILE A 485 -9.97 25.05 16.54
CA ILE A 485 -9.61 25.02 15.11
C ILE A 485 -9.81 26.40 14.49
N ALA A 486 -10.94 27.06 14.81
CA ALA A 486 -11.19 28.44 14.38
C ALA A 486 -10.11 29.41 14.91
N ASP A 487 -9.69 29.27 16.16
CA ASP A 487 -8.66 30.12 16.77
C ASP A 487 -7.29 29.96 16.06
N HIS A 488 -6.89 28.75 15.65
CA HIS A 488 -5.69 28.54 14.82
C HIS A 488 -5.79 29.24 13.46
N VAL A 489 -6.97 29.18 12.82
CA VAL A 489 -7.23 29.91 11.56
C VAL A 489 -7.15 31.41 11.79
N GLN A 490 -7.70 31.92 12.91
CA GLN A 490 -7.64 33.35 13.24
C GLN A 490 -6.20 33.84 13.45
N VAL A 491 -5.32 33.08 14.09
CA VAL A 491 -3.90 33.44 14.22
C VAL A 491 -3.25 33.64 12.86
N ILE A 492 -3.55 32.75 11.90
CA ILE A 492 -3.01 32.86 10.55
C ILE A 492 -3.60 34.07 9.82
N LEU A 493 -4.93 34.28 9.88
CA LEU A 493 -5.59 35.41 9.21
C LEU A 493 -5.10 36.76 9.76
N ALA A 494 -4.94 36.88 11.08
CA ALA A 494 -4.45 38.09 11.74
C ALA A 494 -2.97 38.38 11.39
N GLY A 495 -2.11 37.35 11.40
CA GLY A 495 -0.68 37.50 11.11
C GLY A 495 -0.31 37.55 9.62
N PHE A 496 -1.21 37.19 8.70
CA PHE A 496 -0.86 36.98 7.28
C PHE A 496 -0.28 38.23 6.61
N ALA A 497 -0.86 39.41 6.87
CA ALA A 497 -0.42 40.65 6.25
C ALA A 497 1.05 40.97 6.53
N GLU A 498 1.53 40.62 7.73
CA GLU A 498 2.89 40.87 8.18
C GLU A 498 3.85 39.73 7.81
N GLN A 499 3.40 38.48 7.98
CA GLN A 499 4.28 37.31 7.92
C GLN A 499 4.41 36.69 6.51
N SER A 500 3.46 36.94 5.60
CA SER A 500 3.38 36.27 4.28
C SER A 500 4.60 36.43 3.37
N LYS A 501 5.43 37.45 3.59
CA LYS A 501 6.61 37.75 2.77
C LYS A 501 7.88 37.04 3.24
N SER A 502 7.85 36.37 4.39
CA SER A 502 9.04 35.79 5.03
C SER A 502 9.56 34.53 4.34
N SER A 503 8.66 33.66 3.86
CA SER A 503 9.04 32.48 3.07
C SER A 503 7.84 31.94 2.29
N VAL A 504 8.07 30.99 1.37
CA VAL A 504 6.97 30.34 0.63
C VAL A 504 6.00 29.60 1.55
N VAL A 505 6.49 29.00 2.64
CA VAL A 505 5.61 28.40 3.67
C VAL A 505 4.66 29.45 4.26
N HIS A 506 5.14 30.66 4.52
CA HIS A 506 4.30 31.77 5.01
C HIS A 506 3.35 32.26 3.92
N MET A 507 3.80 32.35 2.66
CA MET A 507 2.95 32.72 1.54
C MET A 507 1.79 31.73 1.34
N CYS A 508 2.07 30.42 1.48
CA CYS A 508 1.09 29.36 1.33
C CYS A 508 0.16 29.18 2.54
N SER A 509 0.42 29.85 3.67
CA SER A 509 -0.39 29.74 4.90
C SER A 509 -1.88 30.03 4.68
N LEU A 510 -2.20 31.04 3.85
CA LEU A 510 -3.58 31.38 3.52
C LEU A 510 -4.27 30.25 2.73
N PHE A 511 -3.56 29.61 1.79
CA PHE A 511 -4.08 28.43 1.10
C PHE A 511 -4.44 27.31 2.08
N HIS A 512 -3.55 27.01 3.03
CA HIS A 512 -3.78 25.98 4.03
C HIS A 512 -4.96 26.33 4.94
N ALA A 513 -5.12 27.61 5.33
CA ALA A 513 -6.24 28.05 6.16
C ALA A 513 -7.59 27.82 5.46
N PHE A 514 -7.69 28.18 4.18
CA PHE A 514 -8.91 27.95 3.39
C PHE A 514 -9.17 26.46 3.12
N ILE A 515 -8.13 25.66 2.85
CA ILE A 515 -8.25 24.20 2.69
C ILE A 515 -8.76 23.55 3.97
N LEU A 516 -8.23 23.94 5.13
CA LEU A 516 -8.71 23.44 6.42
C LEU A 516 -10.19 23.83 6.64
N CYS A 517 -10.57 25.08 6.33
CA CYS A 517 -11.97 25.50 6.45
C CYS A 517 -12.90 24.69 5.56
N GLN A 518 -12.47 24.35 4.33
CA GLN A 518 -13.21 23.47 3.42
C GLN A 518 -13.40 22.08 4.04
N LEU A 519 -12.29 21.44 4.44
CA LEU A 519 -12.28 20.08 4.99
C LEU A 519 -13.04 19.98 6.31
N TRP A 520 -12.89 20.97 7.21
CA TRP A 520 -13.60 21.00 8.48
C TRP A 520 -15.11 21.12 8.27
N THR A 521 -15.54 21.96 7.33
CA THR A 521 -16.96 22.10 6.97
C THR A 521 -17.51 20.78 6.43
N VAL A 522 -16.85 20.18 5.43
CA VAL A 522 -17.30 18.90 4.87
C VAL A 522 -17.26 17.77 5.91
N TYR A 523 -16.24 17.70 6.75
CA TYR A 523 -16.15 16.72 7.84
C TYR A 523 -17.32 16.82 8.82
N LEU A 524 -17.67 18.03 9.26
CA LEU A 524 -18.81 18.26 10.13
C LEU A 524 -20.13 17.93 9.43
N GLU A 525 -20.29 18.32 8.17
CA GLU A 525 -21.50 17.98 7.39
C GLU A 525 -21.65 16.47 7.24
N GLN A 526 -20.58 15.74 6.92
CA GLN A 526 -20.62 14.27 6.85
C GLN A 526 -20.97 13.64 8.21
N THR A 527 -20.45 14.19 9.30
CA THR A 527 -20.83 13.76 10.66
C THR A 527 -22.33 14.01 10.91
N ILE A 528 -22.84 15.19 10.54
CA ILE A 528 -24.26 15.58 10.68
C ILE A 528 -25.19 14.68 9.86
N MET A 529 -24.79 14.32 8.64
CA MET A 529 -25.58 13.47 7.74
C MET A 529 -25.73 12.04 8.27
N THR A 530 -24.75 11.57 9.03
CA THR A 530 -24.76 10.23 9.62
C THR A 530 -25.51 10.14 10.95
N LEU A 531 -25.77 11.28 11.62
CA LEU A 531 -26.60 11.34 12.81
C LEU A 531 -28.08 11.21 12.43
N GLN A 532 -28.87 10.54 13.27
CA GLN A 532 -30.31 10.34 12.99
C GLN A 532 -31.05 11.69 12.93
N PRO A 533 -32.00 11.87 11.98
CA PRO A 533 -32.80 13.08 11.90
C PRO A 533 -33.58 13.32 13.21
N ARG A 534 -33.44 14.52 13.79
CA ARG A 534 -34.05 14.97 15.07
C ARG A 534 -33.30 14.62 16.36
N ASP A 535 -32.09 14.12 16.27
CA ASP A 535 -31.21 14.02 17.43
C ASP A 535 -30.77 15.43 17.88
N GLU A 536 -30.77 15.71 19.19
CA GLU A 536 -30.23 16.97 19.76
C GLU A 536 -28.77 17.17 19.33
N SER A 537 -28.04 16.05 19.18
CA SER A 537 -26.65 16.00 18.70
C SER A 537 -26.50 16.57 17.28
N GLN A 538 -27.49 16.35 16.40
CA GLN A 538 -27.48 16.86 15.03
C GLN A 538 -27.63 18.39 15.00
N VAL A 539 -28.53 18.92 15.84
CA VAL A 539 -28.76 20.36 15.98
C VAL A 539 -27.54 21.04 16.59
N LEU A 540 -26.93 20.42 17.60
CA LEU A 540 -25.69 20.88 18.23
C LEU A 540 -24.55 20.96 17.22
N ALA A 541 -24.30 19.88 16.46
CA ALA A 541 -23.27 19.85 15.43
C ALA A 541 -23.48 20.92 14.35
N GLY A 542 -24.72 21.13 13.91
CA GLY A 542 -25.07 22.22 12.98
C GLY A 542 -24.83 23.61 13.55
N SER A 543 -25.06 23.81 14.85
CA SER A 543 -24.80 25.08 15.55
C SER A 543 -23.29 25.33 15.70
N ILE A 544 -22.51 24.30 16.07
CA ILE A 544 -21.05 24.35 16.16
C ILE A 544 -20.43 24.74 14.81
N LEU A 545 -20.97 24.25 13.70
CA LEU A 545 -20.52 24.61 12.36
C LEU A 545 -20.79 26.08 12.02
N LEU A 546 -21.94 26.62 12.44
CA LEU A 546 -22.24 28.05 12.27
C LEU A 546 -21.36 28.92 13.16
N ASP A 547 -21.12 28.52 14.41
CA ASP A 547 -20.25 29.24 15.35
C ASP A 547 -18.79 29.30 14.85
N PHE A 548 -18.31 28.21 14.24
CA PHE A 548 -17.01 28.19 13.55
C PHE A 548 -16.90 29.32 12.53
N TRP A 549 -17.88 29.43 11.63
CA TRP A 549 -17.90 30.47 10.60
C TRP A 549 -18.17 31.88 11.18
N GLY A 550 -18.91 31.98 12.27
CA GLY A 550 -19.08 33.22 13.04
C GLY A 550 -17.75 33.75 13.59
N LYS A 551 -16.84 32.86 14.00
CA LYS A 551 -15.46 33.22 14.38
C LYS A 551 -14.55 33.49 13.19
N VAL A 552 -14.66 32.71 12.11
CA VAL A 552 -13.71 32.79 10.97
C VAL A 552 -13.96 34.01 10.07
N THR A 553 -15.22 34.30 9.75
CA THR A 553 -15.62 35.33 8.78
C THR A 553 -15.09 36.73 9.13
N PRO A 554 -15.12 37.20 10.40
CA PRO A 554 -14.55 38.50 10.77
C PRO A 554 -13.06 38.64 10.43
N GLY A 555 -12.26 37.59 10.63
CA GLY A 555 -10.83 37.59 10.27
C GLY A 555 -10.60 37.73 8.76
N ILE A 556 -11.44 37.09 7.94
CA ILE A 556 -11.39 37.25 6.47
C ILE A 556 -11.72 38.69 6.09
N LEU A 557 -12.79 39.27 6.66
CA LEU A 557 -13.20 40.65 6.40
C LEU A 557 -12.09 41.65 6.79
N GLN A 558 -11.46 41.47 7.94
CA GLN A 558 -10.35 42.31 8.39
C GLN A 558 -9.19 42.26 7.40
N LEU A 559 -8.84 41.07 6.91
CA LEU A 559 -7.73 40.89 5.98
C LEU A 559 -8.02 41.50 4.60
N VAL A 560 -9.24 41.35 4.08
CA VAL A 560 -9.68 42.01 2.84
C VAL A 560 -9.63 43.53 2.98
N SER A 561 -9.94 44.06 4.16
CA SER A 561 -9.98 45.52 4.40
C SER A 561 -8.59 46.15 4.55
N HIS A 562 -7.51 45.35 4.64
CA HIS A 562 -6.18 45.84 4.97
C HIS A 562 -5.46 46.56 3.82
N SER A 563 -5.51 46.02 2.59
CA SER A 563 -4.90 46.65 1.42
C SER A 563 -5.46 46.08 0.11
N LYS A 564 -5.35 46.82 -1.00
CA LYS A 564 -5.84 46.38 -2.31
C LYS A 564 -5.32 45.01 -2.74
N VAL A 565 -4.02 44.78 -2.60
CA VAL A 565 -3.37 43.54 -3.02
C VAL A 565 -3.86 42.36 -2.17
N LEU A 566 -4.01 42.56 -0.86
CA LEU A 566 -4.56 41.53 0.02
C LEU A 566 -6.05 41.29 -0.27
N ALA A 567 -6.83 42.33 -0.54
CA ALA A 567 -8.23 42.21 -0.93
C ALA A 567 -8.39 41.33 -2.18
N GLU A 568 -7.61 41.59 -3.23
CA GLU A 568 -7.64 40.81 -4.48
C GLU A 568 -7.23 39.34 -4.24
N MET A 569 -6.17 39.11 -3.48
CA MET A 569 -5.70 37.76 -3.14
C MET A 569 -6.73 36.99 -2.31
N VAL A 570 -7.18 37.56 -1.19
CA VAL A 570 -8.13 36.91 -0.27
C VAL A 570 -9.48 36.68 -0.94
N ASN A 571 -9.96 37.62 -1.76
CA ASN A 571 -11.19 37.44 -2.52
C ASN A 571 -11.10 36.24 -3.48
N LEU A 572 -9.96 36.00 -4.13
CA LEU A 572 -9.78 34.81 -4.98
C LEU A 572 -9.82 33.50 -4.19
N HIS A 573 -9.19 33.48 -3.00
CA HIS A 573 -9.25 32.32 -2.11
C HIS A 573 -10.66 32.08 -1.56
N PHE A 574 -11.32 33.15 -1.13
CA PHE A 574 -12.64 33.09 -0.55
C PHE A 574 -13.69 32.68 -1.58
N LEU A 575 -13.56 33.17 -2.81
CA LEU A 575 -14.39 32.70 -3.92
C LEU A 575 -14.14 31.22 -4.23
N GLY A 576 -12.87 30.78 -4.24
CA GLY A 576 -12.54 29.36 -4.41
C GLY A 576 -13.07 28.46 -3.29
N LEU A 577 -13.20 28.97 -2.06
CA LEU A 577 -13.90 28.30 -0.96
C LEU A 577 -15.40 28.15 -1.26
N MET A 578 -16.05 29.23 -1.70
CA MET A 578 -17.48 29.20 -2.05
C MET A 578 -17.77 28.25 -3.22
N GLU A 579 -16.89 28.20 -4.22
CA GLU A 579 -16.97 27.23 -5.34
C GLU A 579 -16.80 25.79 -4.85
N ALA A 580 -15.86 25.53 -3.93
CA ALA A 580 -15.71 24.21 -3.33
C ALA A 580 -16.97 23.79 -2.58
N PHE A 581 -17.60 24.71 -1.84
CA PHE A 581 -18.88 24.44 -1.16
C PHE A 581 -20.04 24.23 -2.12
N MET A 582 -20.05 24.94 -3.25
CA MET A 582 -21.04 24.71 -4.29
C MET A 582 -20.88 23.33 -4.90
N GLU A 583 -19.65 22.93 -5.24
CA GLU A 583 -19.34 21.62 -5.79
C GLU A 583 -19.68 20.48 -4.81
N CYS A 584 -19.36 20.64 -3.53
CA CYS A 584 -19.69 19.68 -2.48
C CYS A 584 -21.17 19.71 -2.05
N ASN A 585 -22.03 20.54 -2.66
CA ASN A 585 -23.41 20.76 -2.24
C ASN A 585 -23.57 21.04 -0.73
N SER A 586 -22.67 21.88 -0.19
CA SER A 586 -22.63 22.19 1.24
C SER A 586 -23.88 22.94 1.70
N MET A 587 -24.40 22.54 2.87
CA MET A 587 -25.58 23.15 3.50
C MET A 587 -25.31 24.59 3.99
N ILE A 588 -24.05 24.93 4.23
CA ILE A 588 -23.64 26.22 4.76
C ILE A 588 -23.62 27.32 3.69
N LEU A 589 -23.34 26.96 2.43
CA LEU A 589 -23.19 27.93 1.36
C LEU A 589 -24.43 28.84 1.25
N GLY A 590 -25.63 28.26 1.13
CA GLY A 590 -26.87 29.03 1.01
C GLY A 590 -27.19 29.87 2.26
N LYS A 591 -26.83 29.38 3.46
CA LYS A 591 -27.09 30.07 4.72
C LYS A 591 -26.20 31.29 4.93
N LEU A 592 -24.92 31.20 4.55
CA LEU A 592 -23.93 32.26 4.76
C LEU A 592 -23.71 33.16 3.54
N MET A 593 -24.26 32.81 2.38
CA MET A 593 -24.16 33.63 1.16
C MET A 593 -24.53 35.11 1.35
N PRO A 594 -25.63 35.47 2.05
CA PRO A 594 -25.98 36.87 2.28
C PRO A 594 -24.95 37.64 3.12
N LEU A 595 -24.22 36.94 3.99
CA LEU A 595 -23.15 37.51 4.81
C LEU A 595 -21.82 37.60 4.04
N TRP A 596 -21.53 36.62 3.20
CA TRP A 596 -20.23 36.51 2.51
C TRP A 596 -20.13 37.36 1.25
N ILE A 597 -21.22 37.61 0.52
CA ILE A 597 -21.19 38.48 -0.65
C ILE A 597 -20.68 39.88 -0.28
N PRO A 598 -21.20 40.58 0.76
CA PRO A 598 -20.68 41.88 1.17
C PRO A 598 -19.18 41.89 1.48
N VAL A 599 -18.62 40.79 2.01
CA VAL A 599 -17.18 40.69 2.32
C VAL A 599 -16.32 40.83 1.06
N LEU A 600 -16.75 40.28 -0.07
CA LEU A 600 -16.02 40.41 -1.34
C LEU A 600 -15.94 41.88 -1.81
N PHE A 601 -16.96 42.69 -1.51
CA PHE A 601 -17.03 44.10 -1.87
C PHE A 601 -16.46 45.04 -0.79
N ALA A 602 -15.92 44.52 0.31
CA ALA A 602 -15.50 45.32 1.46
C ALA A 602 -14.42 46.37 1.11
N TYR A 603 -13.53 46.07 0.17
CA TYR A 603 -12.48 47.01 -0.27
C TYR A 603 -12.84 47.79 -1.54
N GLN A 604 -13.62 47.23 -2.46
CA GLN A 604 -13.96 47.84 -3.76
C GLN A 604 -15.45 47.74 -4.05
N SER A 605 -16.03 48.83 -4.55
CA SER A 605 -17.43 48.86 -4.99
C SER A 605 -17.70 48.00 -6.24
N THR A 606 -16.68 47.74 -7.05
CA THR A 606 -16.77 46.90 -8.26
C THR A 606 -15.70 45.81 -8.24
N LEU A 607 -16.12 44.54 -8.32
CA LEU A 607 -15.21 43.40 -8.46
C LEU A 607 -14.65 43.29 -9.90
N PRO A 608 -13.43 42.76 -10.09
CA PRO A 608 -12.91 42.40 -11.41
C PRO A 608 -13.85 41.45 -12.16
N ASP A 609 -13.93 41.57 -13.49
CA ASP A 609 -14.93 40.83 -14.29
C ASP A 609 -14.82 39.29 -14.13
N HIS A 610 -13.60 38.75 -14.08
CA HIS A 610 -13.38 37.32 -13.88
C HIS A 610 -13.86 36.83 -12.49
N VAL A 611 -13.82 37.67 -11.45
CA VAL A 611 -14.36 37.36 -10.12
C VAL A 611 -15.88 37.46 -10.14
N ARG A 612 -16.43 38.48 -10.82
CA ARG A 612 -17.88 38.71 -10.93
C ARG A 612 -18.59 37.54 -11.62
N VAL A 613 -18.04 37.03 -12.72
CA VAL A 613 -18.60 35.88 -13.46
C VAL A 613 -18.63 34.62 -12.59
N ARG A 614 -17.54 34.36 -11.86
CA ARG A 614 -17.44 33.22 -10.94
C ARG A 614 -18.44 33.34 -9.78
N LEU A 615 -18.57 34.54 -9.19
CA LEU A 615 -19.57 34.80 -8.15
C LEU A 615 -21.00 34.62 -8.66
N GLN A 616 -21.29 35.10 -9.87
CA GLN A 616 -22.60 34.94 -10.49
C GLN A 616 -22.96 33.46 -10.67
N ALA A 617 -22.01 32.62 -11.10
CA ALA A 617 -22.25 31.17 -11.21
C ALA A 617 -22.64 30.53 -9.87
N ILE A 618 -22.08 31.01 -8.75
CA ILE A 618 -22.43 30.54 -7.39
C ILE A 618 -23.81 31.03 -6.97
N GLN A 619 -24.18 32.28 -7.33
CA GLN A 619 -25.50 32.85 -7.02
C GLN A 619 -26.62 32.18 -7.83
N ASP A 620 -26.33 31.80 -9.07
CA ASP A 620 -27.27 31.13 -9.97
C ASP A 620 -27.45 29.64 -9.64
N TYR A 621 -26.63 29.08 -8.73
CA TYR A 621 -26.72 27.68 -8.31
C TYR A 621 -28.01 27.39 -7.56
N LYS A 622 -28.76 26.38 -8.04
CA LYS A 622 -29.95 25.86 -7.36
C LYS A 622 -29.59 24.55 -6.67
N PRO A 623 -29.69 24.44 -5.33
CA PRO A 623 -29.40 23.21 -4.63
C PRO A 623 -30.35 22.10 -5.10
N GLN A 624 -29.79 20.91 -5.36
CA GLN A 624 -30.58 19.73 -5.71
C GLN A 624 -31.37 19.28 -4.47
N SER A 625 -32.68 19.04 -4.62
CA SER A 625 -33.57 18.69 -3.52
C SER A 625 -33.37 17.23 -3.12
N HIS A 626 -32.73 17.00 -1.96
CA HIS A 626 -32.49 15.68 -1.37
C HIS A 626 -33.80 14.89 -1.20
N GLY A 627 -33.99 13.84 -2.00
CA GLY A 627 -35.15 12.95 -1.89
C GLY A 627 -34.89 11.48 -2.25
N ASP A 628 -33.92 11.17 -3.11
CA ASP A 628 -33.77 9.82 -3.67
C ASP A 628 -32.41 9.16 -3.36
N LEU A 629 -32.42 7.84 -3.12
CA LEU A 629 -31.21 7.02 -2.83
C LEU A 629 -30.15 7.08 -3.95
N GLU A 630 -30.56 7.34 -5.20
CA GLU A 630 -29.65 7.55 -6.33
C GLU A 630 -28.86 8.88 -6.19
N GLU A 631 -29.44 9.90 -5.55
CA GLU A 631 -28.80 11.20 -5.34
C GLU A 631 -27.68 11.13 -4.28
N GLU A 632 -27.83 10.32 -3.23
CA GLU A 632 -26.80 10.11 -2.19
C GLU A 632 -25.57 9.39 -2.74
N SER A 633 -25.77 8.37 -3.59
CA SER A 633 -24.67 7.69 -4.28
C SER A 633 -23.92 8.65 -5.22
N THR A 634 -24.64 9.52 -5.91
CA THR A 634 -24.08 10.53 -6.81
C THR A 634 -23.31 11.60 -6.03
N HIS A 635 -23.84 12.03 -4.88
CA HIS A 635 -23.19 12.98 -3.98
C HIS A 635 -21.86 12.44 -3.43
N ASN A 636 -21.83 11.18 -3.00
CA ASN A 636 -20.59 10.56 -2.50
C ASN A 636 -19.52 10.47 -3.59
N GLU A 637 -19.90 10.21 -4.84
CA GLU A 637 -18.96 10.24 -5.97
C GLU A 637 -18.42 11.65 -6.28
N ILE A 638 -19.25 12.68 -6.14
CA ILE A 638 -18.80 14.09 -6.26
C ILE A 638 -17.78 14.42 -5.17
N LEU A 639 -18.09 14.06 -3.91
CA LEU A 639 -17.18 14.30 -2.78
C LEU A 639 -15.85 13.53 -2.94
N LYS A 640 -15.88 12.27 -3.40
CA LYS A 640 -14.66 11.50 -3.70
C LYS A 640 -13.79 12.21 -4.74
N LYS A 641 -14.38 12.67 -5.85
CA LYS A 641 -13.65 13.42 -6.90
C LYS A 641 -13.12 14.75 -6.38
N TRP A 642 -13.87 15.43 -5.51
CA TRP A 642 -13.41 16.65 -4.86
C TRP A 642 -12.22 16.37 -3.94
N LEU A 643 -12.29 15.34 -3.08
CA LEU A 643 -11.19 14.93 -2.21
C LEU A 643 -9.93 14.55 -2.99
N GLN A 644 -10.06 13.84 -4.12
CA GLN A 644 -8.94 13.52 -5.01
C GLN A 644 -8.26 14.78 -5.55
N ARG A 645 -9.05 15.72 -6.08
CA ARG A 645 -8.56 17.02 -6.56
C ARG A 645 -7.89 17.81 -5.43
N LEU A 646 -8.48 17.81 -4.23
CA LEU A 646 -7.95 18.51 -3.07
C LEU A 646 -6.64 17.89 -2.58
N GLN A 647 -6.56 16.56 -2.49
CA GLN A 647 -5.36 15.80 -2.14
C GLN A 647 -4.20 16.17 -3.07
N PHE A 648 -4.45 16.17 -4.39
CA PHE A 648 -3.45 16.56 -5.37
C PHE A 648 -2.98 18.01 -5.15
N LYS A 649 -3.92 18.94 -4.96
CA LYS A 649 -3.62 20.35 -4.69
C LYS A 649 -2.81 20.54 -3.40
N MET A 650 -3.17 19.84 -2.32
CA MET A 650 -2.43 19.85 -1.06
C MET A 650 -0.99 19.38 -1.26
N GLY A 651 -0.81 18.27 -1.99
CA GLY A 651 0.52 17.74 -2.32
C GLY A 651 1.38 18.72 -3.11
N GLN A 652 0.81 19.38 -4.12
CA GLN A 652 1.50 20.41 -4.92
C GLN A 652 1.94 21.61 -4.08
N ILE A 653 1.06 22.12 -3.22
CA ILE A 653 1.37 23.27 -2.34
C ILE A 653 2.51 22.91 -1.38
N GLU A 654 2.47 21.75 -0.73
CA GLU A 654 3.53 21.33 0.18
C GLU A 654 4.87 21.12 -0.53
N MET A 655 4.85 20.55 -1.73
CA MET A 655 6.07 20.35 -2.50
C MET A 655 6.68 21.69 -2.95
N GLN A 656 5.85 22.64 -3.41
CA GLN A 656 6.29 24.01 -3.70
C GLN A 656 6.88 24.70 -2.47
N ALA A 657 6.23 24.56 -1.31
CA ALA A 657 6.73 25.09 -0.05
C ALA A 657 8.09 24.48 0.30
N SER A 658 8.24 23.16 0.19
CA SER A 658 9.48 22.41 0.46
C SER A 658 10.66 22.81 -0.43
N HIS A 659 10.46 22.96 -1.75
CA HIS A 659 11.54 23.27 -2.69
C HIS A 659 12.17 24.64 -2.45
N VAL A 660 11.40 25.61 -1.96
CA VAL A 660 11.89 26.98 -1.81
C VAL A 660 12.52 27.21 -0.44
N THR A 661 12.10 26.52 0.62
CA THR A 661 12.74 26.63 1.95
C THR A 661 14.19 26.18 1.95
N GLN A 662 14.60 25.26 1.07
CA GLN A 662 15.98 24.77 0.97
C GLN A 662 16.99 25.81 0.49
N PHE A 663 16.53 26.89 -0.16
CA PHE A 663 17.42 27.97 -0.64
C PHE A 663 17.59 29.12 0.35
N PHE A 664 16.77 29.19 1.40
CA PHE A 664 16.79 30.28 2.38
C PHE A 664 17.44 29.90 3.72
N THR A 665 18.01 28.70 3.85
CA THR A 665 18.90 28.35 4.96
C THR A 665 20.32 28.81 4.64
N VAL A 666 20.62 30.09 4.90
CA VAL A 666 21.98 30.63 5.00
C VAL A 666 22.17 31.26 6.37
#